data_AF-A0A6V7XFW7-F1
#
_entry.id   AF-A0A6V7XFW7-F1
#
_cell.length_a   1.000
_cell.length_b   1.000
_cell.length_c   1.000
_cell.angle_alpha   90.00
_cell.angle_beta   90.00
_cell.angle_gamma   90.00
#
_symmetry.space_group_name_H-M   'P 1'
#
loop_
_entity.id
_entity.type
_entity.pdbx_description
1 polymer ?
#
loop_
_entity_poly.entity_id
_entity_poly.type
_entity_poly.pdbx_seq_one_letter_code
_entity_poly.pdbx_strand_id
1 'polypeptide(L)'
;MTTPTKAIYSPCYWRQQSQFEDNENIMAQSPRKRLRLPSVFNMATNVTFQQHKVTREDRSNVLGRYSGYRGCTLWFTGLSGAGKTTIAFALEKTLIKLGIPSYSLDGDNVRHGLCRNLGFSKTDRAENIRRVGEVAKLFGDSGMVVLASFISPFKVDRDFARRIHEQDNIPFFEIYINTSLEICEARDPKKLYKKARAGEIKEFTGVDSAYEPPLEPDLILNSGEETEIESIQKVFNFLYEKKILPEEAMYQLCGQPIRQLFEFNKEEQNKLIEEIGNNLNFKIEISEIDLQWIQVLAEGWASPLAGFMRERQYLQCLHFGQIFDLKKKCQINGERKEGDLNCDEEENDGEDQFPMLGPINQTIPIVLPIFDNQANLIKSKLSSKPKIQLIFKNKLIGILKDIEIFPHRKKERIHRQFGHFVEEKEIENGHPGIKLIMESGDWLVGGDLKVFERIIYNDGLDEYRKTPSELKQIFEEKQCDCVFAFQLRNPIHNGHALLMSKTREELLLKGYKNPMLLLHPLGGWTKDDDVPLNIRIKQHLAVLENGIINKEWTILSIFPSPMCYAGPTEVQWHARARLTCGVDAYIVGRDPAGIADNLTGDSLYEPSHGAKVLSMAPALPGLEIIPFQVAAYDKKAGCMAFFDEKRSEDFQFISGTMIRKLAKEGKNPPKGFMPENAWKIIASYYQNL
;
A
#
# COMPACT_ATOMS: atom_id res chain seq x y z
N MET A 1 -0.66 25.55 9.92
CA MET A 1 0.03 24.69 8.93
C MET A 1 -0.43 23.27 9.19
N THR A 2 -1.16 22.69 8.24
CA THR A 2 -1.87 21.42 8.38
C THR A 2 -0.91 20.26 8.19
N THR A 3 -0.76 19.42 9.21
CA THR A 3 -0.14 18.09 9.12
C THR A 3 -0.79 17.27 7.99
N PRO A 4 -0.04 16.66 7.07
CA PRO A 4 -0.60 15.67 6.16
C PRO A 4 -1.03 14.46 7.00
N THR A 5 -2.32 14.38 7.29
CA THR A 5 -2.94 13.24 7.99
C THR A 5 -3.24 12.17 6.95
N LYS A 6 -2.38 11.15 6.84
CA LYS A 6 -2.53 9.79 6.22
C LYS A 6 -1.11 9.18 6.03
N ALA A 7 -0.81 7.89 6.21
CA ALA A 7 -1.60 6.70 6.56
C ALA A 7 -1.35 6.32 8.03
N ILE A 8 -2.41 6.32 8.84
CA ILE A 8 -2.35 5.89 10.25
C ILE A 8 -3.14 4.59 10.46
N TYR A 9 -3.39 3.87 9.38
CA TYR A 9 -4.30 2.73 9.35
C TYR A 9 -3.50 1.49 8.96
N SER A 10 -3.29 0.61 9.94
CA SER A 10 -2.57 -0.64 9.74
C SER A 10 -3.29 -1.48 8.67
N PRO A 11 -2.57 -2.11 7.72
CA PRO A 11 -3.19 -3.02 6.76
C PRO A 11 -3.58 -4.32 7.46
N CYS A 12 -4.82 -4.39 7.96
CA CYS A 12 -5.38 -5.64 8.45
C CYS A 12 -5.42 -6.70 7.34
N TYR A 13 -5.15 -7.94 7.75
CA TYR A 13 -5.15 -9.17 6.95
C TYR A 13 -6.55 -9.53 6.43
N TRP A 14 -7.06 -8.81 5.42
CA TRP A 14 -8.43 -9.01 4.92
C TRP A 14 -8.61 -10.21 3.96
N ARG A 15 -7.57 -11.02 3.69
CA ARG A 15 -7.61 -12.08 2.68
C ARG A 15 -7.22 -13.49 3.12
N GLN A 16 -7.14 -13.78 4.43
CA GLN A 16 -6.91 -15.17 4.88
C GLN A 16 -8.17 -15.92 5.33
N GLN A 17 -9.38 -15.32 5.30
CA GLN A 17 -10.59 -16.01 5.79
C GLN A 17 -11.85 -15.97 4.91
N SER A 18 -11.89 -15.27 3.76
CA SER A 18 -13.06 -15.41 2.88
C SER A 18 -12.87 -16.60 1.93
N GLN A 19 -13.32 -17.78 2.35
CA GLN A 19 -13.76 -18.79 1.38
C GLN A 19 -14.85 -18.13 0.52
N PHE A 20 -14.61 -18.07 -0.79
CA PHE A 20 -15.64 -17.71 -1.77
C PHE A 20 -16.70 -18.81 -1.71
N GLU A 21 -17.76 -18.59 -0.95
CA GLU A 21 -19.04 -19.20 -1.25
C GLU A 21 -19.71 -18.33 -2.30
N ASP A 22 -19.67 -18.79 -3.55
CA ASP A 22 -20.49 -18.30 -4.65
C ASP A 22 -21.96 -18.52 -4.30
N ASN A 23 -22.54 -17.60 -3.55
CA ASN A 23 -23.99 -17.48 -3.42
C ASN A 23 -24.48 -16.50 -4.49
N GLU A 24 -24.58 -16.98 -5.73
CA GLU A 24 -25.22 -16.30 -6.87
C GLU A 24 -26.72 -15.96 -6.67
N ASN A 25 -27.28 -16.14 -5.47
CA ASN A 25 -28.71 -15.99 -5.22
C ASN A 25 -29.14 -14.71 -4.49
N ILE A 26 -28.36 -13.63 -4.53
CA ILE A 26 -28.79 -12.31 -3.99
C ILE A 26 -29.07 -11.27 -5.10
N MET A 27 -28.82 -11.57 -6.38
CA MET A 27 -29.03 -10.63 -7.49
C MET A 27 -30.50 -10.50 -7.99
N ALA A 28 -31.47 -11.15 -7.35
CA ALA A 28 -32.86 -11.09 -7.77
C ALA A 28 -33.79 -10.54 -6.68
N GLN A 29 -33.63 -9.25 -6.33
CA GLN A 29 -34.69 -8.32 -5.93
C GLN A 29 -34.07 -7.04 -5.34
N SER A 30 -34.01 -5.96 -6.14
CA SER A 30 -33.90 -4.61 -5.58
C SER A 30 -34.94 -4.44 -4.47
N PRO A 31 -34.56 -4.10 -3.22
CA PRO A 31 -35.51 -4.07 -2.12
C PRO A 31 -36.47 -2.89 -2.29
N ARG A 32 -37.64 -3.16 -2.87
CA ARG A 32 -38.76 -2.22 -2.91
C ARG A 32 -39.19 -1.92 -1.48
N LYS A 33 -39.39 -0.63 -1.18
CA LYS A 33 -39.90 -0.15 0.12
C LYS A 33 -41.19 -0.91 0.44
N ARG A 34 -41.23 -1.69 1.53
CA ARG A 34 -42.42 -2.48 1.91
C ARG A 34 -43.62 -1.53 2.06
N LEU A 35 -44.77 -1.93 1.50
CA LEU A 35 -46.05 -1.28 1.76
C LEU A 35 -46.27 -1.24 3.28
N ARG A 36 -46.42 -0.03 3.85
CA ARG A 36 -46.66 0.17 5.28
C ARG A 36 -47.96 -0.54 5.67
N LEU A 37 -47.89 -1.51 6.59
CA LEU A 37 -49.07 -1.96 7.33
C LEU A 37 -49.51 -0.84 8.30
N PRO A 38 -50.83 -0.62 8.51
CA PRO A 38 -51.31 0.50 9.31
C PRO A 38 -50.86 0.35 10.78
N SER A 39 -50.11 1.33 11.30
CA SER A 39 -49.75 1.41 12.72
C SER A 39 -50.83 2.11 13.53
N VAL A 40 -51.01 1.72 14.80
CA VAL A 40 -52.04 2.17 15.77
C VAL A 40 -51.86 3.63 16.28
N PHE A 41 -51.16 4.48 15.54
CA PHE A 41 -51.06 5.91 15.85
C PHE A 41 -51.94 6.72 14.90
N ASN A 42 -52.59 7.78 15.41
CA ASN A 42 -53.43 8.71 14.64
C ASN A 42 -52.71 9.15 13.35
N MET A 43 -53.01 8.48 12.24
CA MET A 43 -52.48 8.84 10.93
C MET A 43 -53.31 9.99 10.38
N ALA A 44 -52.64 11.03 9.87
CA ALA A 44 -53.31 11.99 9.02
C ALA A 44 -53.93 11.23 7.83
N THR A 45 -55.26 11.22 7.74
CA THR A 45 -56.03 10.41 6.78
C THR A 45 -55.82 10.81 5.32
N ASN A 46 -55.14 11.94 5.08
CA ASN A 46 -54.98 12.56 3.77
C ASN A 46 -53.53 12.54 3.25
N VAL A 47 -52.69 11.58 3.70
CA VAL A 47 -51.28 11.49 3.28
C VAL A 47 -51.03 10.21 2.49
N THR A 48 -50.61 10.35 1.23
CA THR A 48 -50.20 9.24 0.36
C THR A 48 -48.69 9.25 0.16
N PHE A 49 -48.03 8.09 0.30
CA PHE A 49 -46.60 7.96 0.01
C PHE A 49 -46.34 8.02 -1.50
N GLN A 50 -45.43 8.91 -1.93
CA GLN A 50 -45.00 9.02 -3.33
C GLN A 50 -43.67 8.27 -3.50
N GLN A 51 -43.64 7.31 -4.42
CA GLN A 51 -42.41 6.58 -4.71
C GLN A 51 -41.52 7.40 -5.65
N HIS A 52 -40.24 7.55 -5.29
CA HIS A 52 -39.26 8.22 -6.13
C HIS A 52 -38.98 7.38 -7.38
N LYS A 53 -38.77 8.06 -8.52
CA LYS A 53 -38.33 7.43 -9.78
C LYS A 53 -36.87 6.97 -9.74
N VAL A 54 -36.04 7.63 -8.91
CA VAL A 54 -34.62 7.33 -8.71
C VAL A 54 -34.47 6.43 -7.49
N THR A 55 -33.75 5.32 -7.63
CA THR A 55 -33.52 4.37 -6.54
C THR A 55 -32.46 4.90 -5.55
N ARG A 56 -32.19 4.17 -4.47
CA ARG A 56 -31.06 4.48 -3.58
C ARG A 56 -29.72 4.19 -4.24
N GLU A 57 -29.67 3.14 -5.03
CA GLU A 57 -28.47 2.70 -5.74
C GLU A 57 -28.06 3.72 -6.80
N ASP A 58 -29.02 4.23 -7.60
CA ASP A 58 -28.77 5.30 -8.56
C ASP A 58 -28.18 6.55 -7.88
N ARG A 59 -28.66 6.88 -6.68
CA ARG A 59 -28.14 8.02 -5.90
C ARG A 59 -26.74 7.76 -5.39
N SER A 60 -26.51 6.61 -4.75
CA SER A 60 -25.18 6.19 -4.30
C SER A 60 -24.16 6.22 -5.43
N ASN A 61 -24.50 5.71 -6.62
CA ASN A 61 -23.57 5.64 -7.74
C ASN A 61 -23.13 7.01 -8.29
N VAL A 62 -23.86 8.09 -7.98
CA VAL A 62 -23.55 9.46 -8.44
C VAL A 62 -22.96 10.34 -7.34
N LEU A 63 -23.34 10.12 -6.08
CA LEU A 63 -22.98 11.01 -4.98
C LEU A 63 -21.55 10.85 -4.47
N GLY A 64 -20.98 9.64 -4.57
CA GLY A 64 -19.66 9.31 -4.04
C GLY A 64 -18.68 8.83 -5.10
N ARG A 65 -17.41 8.71 -4.71
CA ARG A 65 -16.31 8.27 -5.59
C ARG A 65 -16.38 6.79 -5.98
N TYR A 66 -16.90 5.94 -5.11
CA TYR A 66 -16.88 4.49 -5.28
C TYR A 66 -18.28 3.97 -5.60
N SER A 67 -18.42 3.05 -6.55
CA SER A 67 -19.68 2.32 -6.76
C SER A 67 -19.97 1.40 -5.56
N GLY A 68 -21.25 1.16 -5.29
CA GLY A 68 -21.67 0.18 -4.28
C GLY A 68 -21.60 0.64 -2.81
N TYR A 69 -21.11 1.84 -2.51
CA TYR A 69 -21.23 2.37 -1.15
C TYR A 69 -22.70 2.65 -0.80
N ARG A 70 -23.04 2.52 0.49
CA ARG A 70 -24.44 2.62 0.94
C ARG A 70 -24.62 3.70 1.99
N GLY A 71 -25.67 4.51 1.85
CA GLY A 71 -26.11 5.40 2.91
C GLY A 71 -26.54 4.62 4.15
N CYS A 72 -26.19 5.11 5.33
CA CYS A 72 -26.49 4.49 6.62
C CYS A 72 -26.46 5.51 7.75
N THR A 73 -26.89 5.10 8.94
CA THR A 73 -26.77 5.90 10.16
C THR A 73 -25.86 5.23 11.16
N LEU A 74 -24.79 5.91 11.55
CA LEU A 74 -23.94 5.59 12.69
C LEU A 74 -24.42 6.40 13.88
N TRP A 75 -25.06 5.71 14.83
CA TRP A 75 -25.66 6.30 16.01
C TRP A 75 -24.72 6.17 17.19
N PHE A 76 -23.95 7.22 17.46
CA PHE A 76 -23.04 7.27 18.60
C PHE A 76 -23.79 7.63 19.87
N THR A 77 -23.76 6.74 20.86
CA THR A 77 -24.36 6.92 22.19
C THR A 77 -23.32 6.77 23.30
N GLY A 78 -23.48 7.48 24.41
CA GLY A 78 -22.52 7.49 25.51
C GLY A 78 -22.67 8.71 26.42
N LEU A 79 -21.99 8.70 27.57
CA LEU A 79 -22.00 9.81 28.53
C LEU A 79 -21.47 11.13 27.92
N SER A 80 -21.83 12.27 28.52
CA SER A 80 -21.21 13.55 28.16
C SER A 80 -19.70 13.46 28.36
N GLY A 81 -18.88 14.03 27.46
CA GLY A 81 -17.41 13.91 27.57
C GLY A 81 -16.80 12.56 27.19
N ALA A 82 -17.61 11.55 26.82
CA ALA A 82 -17.11 10.23 26.43
C ALA A 82 -16.31 10.21 25.11
N GLY A 83 -16.45 11.21 24.24
CA GLY A 83 -15.68 11.32 22.98
C GLY A 83 -16.50 11.18 21.68
N LYS A 84 -17.84 11.09 21.76
CA LYS A 84 -18.73 10.96 20.58
C LYS A 84 -18.45 11.96 19.47
N THR A 85 -18.49 13.27 19.78
CA THR A 85 -18.30 14.35 18.80
C THR A 85 -16.90 14.31 18.19
N THR A 86 -15.88 13.99 19.00
CA THR A 86 -14.48 13.84 18.55
C THR A 86 -14.37 12.75 17.50
N ILE A 87 -14.87 11.55 17.80
CA ILE A 87 -14.83 10.40 16.87
C ILE A 87 -15.68 10.69 15.63
N ALA A 88 -16.89 11.24 15.79
CA ALA A 88 -17.77 11.55 14.67
C ALA A 88 -17.13 12.53 13.68
N PHE A 89 -16.53 13.64 14.14
CA PHE A 89 -15.90 14.62 13.25
C PHE A 89 -14.61 14.11 12.62
N ALA A 90 -13.81 13.32 13.34
CA ALA A 90 -12.61 12.72 12.79
C ALA A 90 -12.95 11.65 11.72
N LEU A 91 -14.01 10.87 11.95
CA LEU A 91 -14.55 9.93 10.97
C LEU A 91 -15.13 10.66 9.74
N GLU A 92 -15.90 11.74 9.94
CA GLU A 92 -16.43 12.59 8.86
C GLU A 92 -15.30 13.09 7.96
N LYS A 93 -14.28 13.70 8.56
CA LYS A 93 -13.10 14.20 7.84
C LYS A 93 -12.44 13.10 7.01
N THR A 94 -12.41 11.86 7.52
CA THR A 94 -11.79 10.73 6.83
C THR A 94 -12.66 10.21 5.68
N LEU A 95 -13.96 10.04 5.89
CA LEU A 95 -14.93 9.65 4.85
C LEU A 95 -14.96 10.65 3.69
N ILE A 96 -15.03 11.95 3.98
CA ILE A 96 -14.98 13.00 2.96
C ILE A 96 -13.66 12.97 2.18
N LYS A 97 -12.52 12.79 2.87
CA LYS A 97 -11.21 12.64 2.22
C LYS A 97 -11.12 11.39 1.34
N LEU A 98 -11.96 10.37 1.55
CA LEU A 98 -12.04 9.20 0.67
C LEU A 98 -12.97 9.44 -0.52
N GLY A 99 -13.80 10.48 -0.48
CA GLY A 99 -14.86 10.72 -1.47
C GLY A 99 -16.16 9.99 -1.13
N ILE A 100 -16.38 9.63 0.13
CA ILE A 100 -17.64 9.05 0.63
C ILE A 100 -18.46 10.18 1.27
N PRO A 101 -19.68 10.46 0.77
CA PRO A 101 -20.55 11.48 1.34
C PRO A 101 -20.96 11.14 2.76
N SER A 102 -20.64 12.03 3.70
CA SER A 102 -21.00 11.91 5.10
C SER A 102 -21.50 13.23 5.67
N TYR A 103 -22.33 13.16 6.70
CA TYR A 103 -22.81 14.36 7.40
C TYR A 103 -23.01 14.08 8.88
N SER A 104 -22.44 14.91 9.75
CA SER A 104 -22.60 14.78 11.19
C SER A 104 -23.80 15.56 11.73
N LEU A 105 -24.65 14.85 12.48
CA LEU A 105 -25.73 15.43 13.28
C LEU A 105 -25.27 15.46 14.74
N ASP A 106 -24.88 16.64 15.22
CA ASP A 106 -24.46 16.81 16.61
C ASP A 106 -25.57 17.39 17.49
N GLY A 107 -25.63 16.92 18.73
CA GLY A 107 -26.62 17.31 19.73
C GLY A 107 -26.75 18.81 19.98
N ASP A 108 -25.64 19.55 19.91
CA ASP A 108 -25.69 21.01 20.09
C ASP A 108 -26.16 21.71 18.81
N ASN A 109 -25.66 21.28 17.65
CA ASN A 109 -25.97 21.89 16.37
C ASN A 109 -27.46 21.79 16.02
N VAL A 110 -28.09 20.64 16.24
CA VAL A 110 -29.53 20.48 15.94
C VAL A 110 -30.41 21.33 16.86
N ARG A 111 -29.94 21.66 18.07
CA ARG A 111 -30.66 22.51 19.04
C ARG A 111 -30.64 23.99 18.67
N HIS A 112 -29.74 24.44 17.79
CA HIS A 112 -29.81 25.80 17.25
C HIS A 112 -30.85 25.97 16.14
N GLY A 113 -31.30 24.88 15.52
CA GLY A 113 -32.22 24.89 14.37
C GLY A 113 -33.47 24.05 14.60
N LEU A 114 -33.45 22.81 14.10
CA LEU A 114 -34.58 21.87 14.09
C LEU A 114 -35.21 21.64 15.48
N CYS A 115 -34.38 21.67 16.52
CA CYS A 115 -34.78 21.35 17.90
C CYS A 115 -34.71 22.58 18.83
N ARG A 116 -34.67 23.80 18.30
CA ARG A 116 -34.57 25.05 19.10
C ARG A 116 -35.73 25.31 20.06
N ASN A 117 -36.87 24.68 19.80
CA ASN A 117 -38.07 24.81 20.62
C ASN A 117 -38.15 23.75 21.75
N LEU A 118 -37.15 22.87 21.88
CA LEU A 118 -37.15 21.77 22.85
C LEU A 118 -36.22 22.08 24.02
N GLY A 119 -36.74 21.93 25.23
CA GLY A 119 -35.98 22.06 26.47
C GLY A 119 -35.16 20.81 26.82
N PHE A 120 -35.02 20.55 28.12
CA PHE A 120 -34.29 19.41 28.68
C PHE A 120 -35.16 18.48 29.52
N SER A 121 -36.48 18.65 29.50
CA SER A 121 -37.42 17.71 30.13
C SER A 121 -37.33 16.32 29.48
N LYS A 122 -37.80 15.26 30.16
CA LYS A 122 -37.84 13.90 29.58
C LYS A 122 -38.61 13.84 28.26
N THR A 123 -39.75 14.53 28.16
CA THR A 123 -40.56 14.60 26.94
C THR A 123 -39.85 15.35 25.80
N ASP A 124 -39.17 16.46 26.11
CA ASP A 124 -38.40 17.21 25.11
C ASP A 124 -37.16 16.43 24.63
N ARG A 125 -36.52 15.65 25.52
CA ARG A 125 -35.41 14.77 25.15
C ARG A 125 -35.89 13.66 24.22
N ALA A 126 -37.01 13.02 24.52
CA ALA A 126 -37.60 11.99 23.66
C ALA A 126 -37.95 12.56 22.27
N GLU A 127 -38.60 13.73 22.22
CA GLU A 127 -38.92 14.40 20.94
C GLU A 127 -37.66 14.85 20.19
N ASN A 128 -36.60 15.28 20.89
CA ASN A 128 -35.32 15.62 20.29
C ASN A 128 -34.70 14.40 19.58
N ILE A 129 -34.65 13.24 20.25
CA ILE A 129 -34.15 12.00 19.66
C ILE A 129 -35.06 11.53 18.52
N ARG A 130 -36.40 11.63 18.66
CA ARG A 130 -37.35 11.28 17.61
C ARG A 130 -37.12 12.10 16.33
N ARG A 131 -36.98 13.43 16.44
CA ARG A 131 -36.72 14.32 15.28
C ARG A 131 -35.39 14.00 14.61
N VAL A 132 -34.35 13.81 15.41
CA VAL A 132 -33.01 13.46 14.91
C VAL A 132 -33.02 12.11 14.21
N GLY A 133 -33.71 11.11 14.78
CA GLY A 133 -33.86 9.78 14.17
C GLY A 133 -34.50 9.85 12.79
N GLU A 134 -35.58 10.63 12.63
CA GLU A 134 -36.24 10.83 11.34
C GLU A 134 -35.35 11.58 10.34
N VAL A 135 -34.59 12.59 10.78
CA VAL A 135 -33.67 13.32 9.90
C VAL A 135 -32.50 12.43 9.49
N ALA A 136 -31.90 11.68 10.41
CA ALA A 136 -30.84 10.73 10.11
C ALA A 136 -31.31 9.69 9.07
N LYS A 137 -32.55 9.22 9.21
CA LYS A 137 -33.18 8.33 8.23
C LYS A 137 -33.30 8.97 6.85
N LEU A 138 -33.69 10.24 6.74
CA LEU A 138 -33.77 10.95 5.46
C LEU A 138 -32.40 11.09 4.80
N PHE A 139 -31.36 11.42 5.57
CA PHE A 139 -29.99 11.49 5.04
C PHE A 139 -29.44 10.11 4.66
N GLY A 140 -29.69 9.07 5.46
CA GLY A 140 -29.33 7.69 5.13
C GLY A 140 -30.04 7.22 3.86
N ASP A 141 -31.33 7.52 3.70
CA ASP A 141 -32.08 7.27 2.46
C ASP A 141 -31.45 8.01 1.27
N SER A 142 -30.99 9.25 1.47
CA SER A 142 -30.33 10.09 0.45
C SER A 142 -29.04 9.49 -0.11
N GLY A 143 -28.46 8.49 0.57
CA GLY A 143 -27.19 7.90 0.18
C GLY A 143 -26.00 8.51 0.93
N MET A 144 -26.20 9.10 2.12
CA MET A 144 -25.11 9.63 2.95
C MET A 144 -24.83 8.72 4.15
N VAL A 145 -23.58 8.69 4.59
CA VAL A 145 -23.19 8.11 5.90
C VAL A 145 -23.42 9.16 6.98
N VAL A 146 -24.47 8.97 7.79
CA VAL A 146 -24.87 9.92 8.82
C VAL A 146 -24.16 9.60 10.13
N LEU A 147 -23.56 10.61 10.75
CA LEU A 147 -22.84 10.46 12.01
C LEU A 147 -23.62 11.20 13.10
N ALA A 148 -24.54 10.49 13.76
CA ALA A 148 -25.40 11.05 14.79
C ALA A 148 -24.73 10.95 16.18
N SER A 149 -24.25 12.07 16.72
CA SER A 149 -23.54 12.15 18.01
C SER A 149 -24.42 12.69 19.13
N PHE A 150 -25.13 11.80 19.84
CA PHE A 150 -26.09 12.17 20.90
C PHE A 150 -25.81 11.42 22.20
N ILE A 151 -26.22 11.98 23.34
CA ILE A 151 -26.18 11.22 24.60
C ILE A 151 -27.18 10.05 24.54
N SER A 152 -28.37 10.29 23.98
CA SER A 152 -29.46 9.30 23.80
C SER A 152 -29.57 8.29 24.96
N PRO A 153 -29.83 8.78 26.20
CA PRO A 153 -29.60 8.00 27.41
C PRO A 153 -30.53 6.81 27.60
N PHE A 154 -31.73 6.85 27.01
CA PHE A 154 -32.76 5.83 27.21
C PHE A 154 -32.78 4.84 26.05
N LYS A 155 -32.85 3.55 26.36
CA LYS A 155 -32.90 2.45 25.40
C LYS A 155 -34.09 2.59 24.46
N VAL A 156 -35.25 2.95 25.00
CA VAL A 156 -36.50 3.08 24.21
C VAL A 156 -36.37 4.08 23.05
N ASP A 157 -35.63 5.17 23.25
CA ASP A 157 -35.44 6.20 22.22
C ASP A 157 -34.48 5.71 21.12
N ARG A 158 -33.43 4.97 21.49
CA ARG A 158 -32.48 4.36 20.56
C ARG A 158 -33.13 3.22 19.76
N ASP A 159 -33.92 2.38 20.43
CA ASP A 159 -34.71 1.32 19.80
C ASP A 159 -35.71 1.90 18.78
N PHE A 160 -36.34 3.05 19.10
CA PHE A 160 -37.20 3.75 18.16
C PHE A 160 -36.41 4.20 16.92
N ALA A 161 -35.26 4.86 17.12
CA ALA A 161 -34.42 5.32 16.02
C ALA A 161 -33.97 4.15 15.13
N ARG A 162 -33.55 3.01 15.70
CA ARG A 162 -33.21 1.79 14.97
C ARG A 162 -34.41 1.29 14.15
N ARG A 163 -35.56 1.14 14.79
CA ARG A 163 -36.78 0.58 14.18
C ARG A 163 -37.24 1.37 12.96
N ILE A 164 -37.23 2.70 13.00
CA ILE A 164 -37.67 3.52 11.86
C ILE A 164 -36.73 3.39 10.65
N HIS A 165 -35.45 3.09 10.85
CA HIS A 165 -34.48 2.85 9.78
C HIS A 165 -34.68 1.46 9.16
N GLU A 166 -34.78 0.43 10.01
CA GLU A 166 -35.01 -0.97 9.60
C GLU A 166 -36.30 -1.14 8.80
N GLN A 167 -37.38 -0.47 9.21
CA GLN A 167 -38.65 -0.46 8.48
C GLN A 167 -38.52 0.02 7.03
N ASP A 168 -37.59 0.94 6.77
CA ASP A 168 -37.31 1.47 5.44
C ASP A 168 -36.09 0.80 4.80
N ASN A 169 -35.55 -0.27 5.39
CA ASN A 169 -34.35 -0.98 4.93
C ASN A 169 -33.12 -0.07 4.76
N ILE A 170 -32.92 0.84 5.72
CA ILE A 170 -31.75 1.71 5.81
C ILE A 170 -30.87 1.14 6.93
N PRO A 171 -29.59 0.84 6.67
CA PRO A 171 -28.70 0.34 7.71
C PRO A 171 -28.56 1.34 8.87
N PHE A 172 -28.72 0.84 10.09
CA PHE A 172 -28.57 1.60 11.33
C PHE A 172 -27.63 0.83 12.24
N PHE A 173 -26.62 1.51 12.76
CA PHE A 173 -25.60 0.92 13.61
C PHE A 173 -25.47 1.73 14.89
N GLU A 174 -25.79 1.11 16.03
CA GLU A 174 -25.61 1.71 17.35
C GLU A 174 -24.17 1.49 17.82
N ILE A 175 -23.43 2.60 17.91
CA ILE A 175 -22.04 2.61 18.33
C ILE A 175 -21.98 3.14 19.76
N TYR A 176 -21.63 2.27 20.69
CA TYR A 176 -21.50 2.63 22.09
C TYR A 176 -20.08 3.16 22.37
N ILE A 177 -19.99 4.45 22.72
CA ILE A 177 -18.76 5.04 23.26
C ILE A 177 -18.70 4.74 24.74
N ASN A 178 -18.05 3.63 25.07
CA ASN A 178 -17.91 3.12 26.43
C ASN A 178 -16.77 3.86 27.12
N THR A 179 -17.11 4.74 28.06
CA THR A 179 -16.14 5.50 28.85
C THR A 179 -16.73 5.70 30.23
N SER A 180 -15.93 5.42 31.27
CA SER A 180 -16.41 5.50 32.64
C SER A 180 -16.82 6.94 33.00
N LEU A 181 -17.71 7.07 33.98
CA LEU A 181 -18.17 8.38 34.44
C LEU A 181 -17.01 9.21 34.99
N GLU A 182 -16.07 8.57 35.71
CA GLU A 182 -14.91 9.21 36.31
C GLU A 182 -14.02 9.85 35.24
N ILE A 183 -13.77 9.13 34.13
CA ILE A 183 -12.99 9.66 33.00
C ILE A 183 -13.75 10.81 32.32
N CYS A 184 -15.07 10.68 32.15
CA CYS A 184 -15.91 11.73 31.57
C CYS A 184 -15.91 13.01 32.42
N GLU A 185 -16.02 12.87 33.75
CA GLU A 185 -15.97 13.96 34.72
C GLU A 185 -14.56 14.60 34.78
N ALA A 186 -13.50 13.80 34.68
CA ALA A 186 -12.14 14.32 34.65
C ALA A 186 -11.87 15.15 33.38
N ARG A 187 -12.42 14.75 32.22
CA ARG A 187 -12.29 15.47 30.96
C ARG A 187 -13.09 16.78 30.94
N ASP A 188 -14.33 16.75 31.43
CA ASP A 188 -15.34 17.81 31.47
C ASP A 188 -15.13 18.99 30.48
N PRO A 189 -15.09 18.74 29.15
CA PRO A 189 -14.62 19.72 28.16
C PRO A 189 -15.49 20.97 28.09
N LYS A 190 -16.77 20.85 28.48
CA LYS A 190 -17.76 21.93 28.48
C LYS A 190 -18.07 22.45 29.89
N LYS A 191 -17.36 21.98 30.92
CA LYS A 191 -17.58 22.32 32.33
C LYS A 191 -19.01 22.01 32.82
N LEU A 192 -19.67 21.01 32.22
CA LEU A 192 -21.05 20.63 32.51
C LEU A 192 -21.15 19.76 33.76
N TYR A 193 -20.21 18.84 33.97
CA TYR A 193 -20.17 18.02 35.19
C TYR A 193 -19.93 18.89 36.42
N LYS A 194 -19.00 19.86 36.34
CA LYS A 194 -18.78 20.82 37.42
C LYS A 194 -20.04 21.59 37.80
N LYS A 195 -20.81 22.05 36.80
CA LYS A 195 -22.07 22.77 37.01
C LYS A 195 -23.19 21.86 37.55
N ALA A 196 -23.28 20.62 37.07
CA ALA A 196 -24.24 19.64 37.58
C ALA A 196 -23.97 19.31 39.05
N ARG A 197 -22.70 19.06 39.42
CA ARG A 197 -22.29 18.82 40.82
C ARG A 197 -22.52 20.03 41.73
N ALA A 198 -22.48 21.25 41.19
CA ALA A 198 -22.83 22.48 41.89
C ALA A 198 -24.34 22.73 42.00
N GLY A 199 -25.19 21.88 41.40
CA GLY A 199 -26.66 22.03 41.39
C GLY A 199 -27.20 23.07 40.41
N GLU A 200 -26.33 23.65 39.57
CA GLU A 200 -26.71 24.65 38.55
C GLU A 200 -27.43 24.01 37.35
N ILE A 201 -27.14 22.74 37.06
CA ILE A 201 -27.80 21.95 36.01
C ILE A 201 -28.49 20.76 36.67
N LYS A 202 -29.83 20.73 36.63
CA LYS A 202 -30.63 19.62 37.15
C LYS A 202 -30.87 18.57 36.06
N GLU A 203 -31.14 17.33 36.49
CA GLU A 203 -31.43 16.18 35.60
C GLU A 203 -30.31 15.85 34.60
N PHE A 204 -29.06 16.06 34.99
CA PHE A 204 -27.91 15.76 34.12
C PHE A 204 -27.66 14.25 34.04
N THR A 205 -27.56 13.72 32.82
CA THR A 205 -27.32 12.28 32.59
C THR A 205 -25.98 11.85 33.15
N GLY A 206 -25.98 10.80 33.99
CA GLY A 206 -24.81 10.28 34.69
C GLY A 206 -24.58 10.88 36.08
N VAL A 207 -25.32 11.94 36.46
CA VAL A 207 -25.29 12.52 37.82
C VAL A 207 -26.67 12.38 38.48
N ASP A 208 -27.68 13.08 37.97
CA ASP A 208 -29.05 13.10 38.53
C ASP A 208 -30.07 12.32 37.68
N SER A 209 -29.70 11.94 36.46
CA SER A 209 -30.52 11.13 35.55
C SER A 209 -29.75 9.89 35.10
N ALA A 210 -30.43 8.75 35.02
CA ALA A 210 -29.84 7.50 34.55
C ALA A 210 -29.38 7.59 33.09
N TYR A 211 -28.31 6.86 32.78
CA TYR A 211 -27.91 6.46 31.43
C TYR A 211 -28.10 4.94 31.37
N GLU A 212 -28.81 4.45 30.35
CA GLU A 212 -29.03 3.02 30.12
C GLU A 212 -28.06 2.56 29.02
N PRO A 213 -26.93 1.90 29.38
CA PRO A 213 -25.98 1.42 28.39
C PRO A 213 -26.66 0.47 27.39
N PRO A 214 -26.30 0.51 26.10
CA PRO A 214 -26.76 -0.49 25.13
C PRO A 214 -26.37 -1.90 25.59
N LEU A 215 -27.32 -2.84 25.55
CA LEU A 215 -27.06 -4.24 25.89
C LEU A 215 -26.41 -4.99 24.73
N GLU A 216 -26.83 -4.69 23.49
CA GLU A 216 -26.35 -5.31 22.26
C GLU A 216 -26.01 -4.22 21.22
N PRO A 217 -25.01 -3.34 21.49
CA PRO A 217 -24.55 -2.38 20.49
C PRO A 217 -23.91 -3.11 19.31
N ASP A 218 -24.02 -2.52 18.12
CA ASP A 218 -23.39 -3.07 16.92
C ASP A 218 -21.86 -2.94 16.95
N LEU A 219 -21.34 -1.92 17.65
CA LEU A 219 -19.92 -1.69 17.88
C LEU A 219 -19.68 -0.99 19.23
N ILE A 220 -18.61 -1.37 19.92
CA ILE A 220 -18.17 -0.73 21.17
C ILE A 220 -16.80 -0.08 20.95
N LEU A 221 -16.67 1.19 21.34
CA LEU A 221 -15.41 1.94 21.32
C LEU A 221 -15.02 2.34 22.75
N ASN A 222 -13.87 1.86 23.24
CA ASN A 222 -13.41 2.14 24.59
C ASN A 222 -12.53 3.40 24.61
N SER A 223 -13.13 4.58 24.43
CA SER A 223 -12.39 5.86 24.31
C SER A 223 -11.53 6.24 25.55
N GLY A 224 -11.66 5.55 26.67
CA GLY A 224 -10.78 5.70 27.84
C GLY A 224 -9.45 4.96 27.71
N GLU A 225 -9.38 3.95 26.84
CA GLU A 225 -8.25 3.03 26.66
C GLU A 225 -7.64 3.18 25.25
N GLU A 226 -8.47 3.49 24.26
CA GLU A 226 -8.12 3.60 22.85
C GLU A 226 -7.87 5.06 22.44
N THR A 227 -6.97 5.24 21.48
CA THR A 227 -6.74 6.49 20.77
C THR A 227 -7.85 6.77 19.75
N GLU A 228 -7.98 8.04 19.34
CA GLU A 228 -8.92 8.46 18.29
C GLU A 228 -8.72 7.65 16.99
N ILE A 229 -7.47 7.38 16.62
CA ILE A 229 -7.12 6.65 15.40
C ILE A 229 -7.59 5.19 15.47
N GLU A 230 -7.33 4.50 16.58
CA GLU A 230 -7.77 3.11 16.79
C GLU A 230 -9.29 3.00 16.77
N SER A 231 -9.99 3.95 17.41
CA SER A 231 -11.45 4.02 17.34
C SER A 231 -11.96 4.21 15.91
N ILE A 232 -11.32 5.07 15.11
CA ILE A 232 -11.71 5.27 13.70
C ILE A 232 -11.45 4.01 12.87
N GLN A 233 -10.32 3.32 13.07
CA GLN A 233 -10.01 2.04 12.41
C GLN A 233 -11.11 1.00 12.65
N LYS A 234 -11.51 0.81 13.91
CA LYS A 234 -12.59 -0.11 14.27
C LYS A 234 -13.89 0.21 13.55
N VAL A 235 -14.23 1.49 13.43
CA VAL A 235 -15.42 1.91 12.67
C VAL A 235 -15.28 1.60 11.18
N PHE A 236 -14.15 1.91 10.54
CA PHE A 236 -13.94 1.58 9.13
C PHE A 236 -14.02 0.08 8.85
N ASN A 237 -13.37 -0.74 9.69
CA ASN A 237 -13.42 -2.20 9.61
C ASN A 237 -14.86 -2.70 9.73
N PHE A 238 -15.58 -2.20 10.73
CA PHE A 238 -16.99 -2.53 10.94
C PHE A 238 -17.85 -2.15 9.72
N LEU A 239 -17.65 -0.95 9.13
CA LEU A 239 -18.42 -0.54 7.93
C LEU A 239 -18.09 -1.39 6.70
N TYR A 240 -16.85 -1.85 6.56
CA TYR A 240 -16.44 -2.78 5.51
C TYR A 240 -17.11 -4.15 5.68
N GLU A 241 -17.04 -4.73 6.88
CA GLU A 241 -17.71 -6.00 7.22
C GLU A 241 -19.22 -5.95 6.97
N LYS A 242 -19.86 -4.80 7.26
CA LYS A 242 -21.28 -4.57 7.00
C LYS A 242 -21.60 -4.21 5.54
N LYS A 243 -20.61 -4.25 4.64
CA LYS A 243 -20.75 -3.93 3.20
C LYS A 243 -21.34 -2.53 2.96
N ILE A 244 -21.00 -1.59 3.84
CA ILE A 244 -21.30 -0.15 3.66
C ILE A 244 -20.22 0.50 2.82
N LEU A 245 -18.96 0.15 3.12
CA LEU A 245 -17.80 0.58 2.36
C LEU A 245 -17.39 -0.49 1.36
N PRO A 246 -17.17 -0.12 0.09
CA PRO A 246 -16.64 -1.04 -0.90
C PRO A 246 -15.15 -1.27 -0.64
N GLU A 247 -14.62 -2.36 -1.20
CA GLU A 247 -13.24 -2.82 -0.97
C GLU A 247 -12.21 -1.78 -1.47
N GLU A 248 -12.52 -1.09 -2.57
CA GLU A 248 -11.70 -0.02 -3.14
C GLU A 248 -11.54 1.16 -2.17
N ALA A 249 -12.58 1.49 -1.40
CA ALA A 249 -12.48 2.54 -0.39
C ALA A 249 -11.52 2.13 0.73
N MET A 250 -11.50 0.85 1.09
CA MET A 250 -10.59 0.32 2.11
C MET A 250 -9.15 0.28 1.61
N TYR A 251 -8.91 -0.07 0.35
CA TYR A 251 -7.57 -0.03 -0.23
C TYR A 251 -6.97 1.38 -0.27
N GLN A 252 -7.80 2.42 -0.41
CA GLN A 252 -7.33 3.81 -0.31
C GLN A 252 -6.88 4.19 1.11
N LEU A 253 -7.35 3.47 2.15
CA LEU A 253 -6.92 3.64 3.54
C LEU A 253 -5.71 2.79 3.91
N CYS A 254 -5.74 1.50 3.55
CA CYS A 254 -4.76 0.49 3.97
C CYS A 254 -3.64 0.23 2.95
N GLY A 255 -3.73 0.85 1.77
CA GLY A 255 -2.90 0.53 0.61
C GLY A 255 -3.46 -0.63 -0.22
N GLN A 256 -2.93 -0.80 -1.44
CA GLN A 256 -3.31 -1.91 -2.29
C GLN A 256 -2.91 -3.26 -1.68
N PRO A 257 -3.69 -4.32 -1.91
CA PRO A 257 -3.37 -5.65 -1.42
C PRO A 257 -2.11 -6.17 -2.10
N ILE A 258 -1.32 -6.93 -1.34
CA ILE A 258 -0.11 -7.58 -1.85
C ILE A 258 -0.53 -8.92 -2.47
N ARG A 259 -0.23 -9.09 -3.76
CA ARG A 259 -0.43 -10.35 -4.47
C ARG A 259 0.80 -11.23 -4.29
N GLN A 260 0.72 -12.21 -3.41
CA GLN A 260 1.71 -13.28 -3.34
C GLN A 260 1.35 -14.40 -4.31
N LEU A 261 2.36 -15.00 -4.92
CA LEU A 261 2.18 -16.06 -5.93
C LEU A 261 2.63 -17.44 -5.44
N PHE A 262 2.82 -17.57 -4.13
CA PHE A 262 3.08 -18.86 -3.52
C PHE A 262 1.83 -19.75 -3.54
N GLU A 263 2.05 -21.05 -3.77
CA GLU A 263 1.04 -22.10 -3.62
C GLU A 263 1.57 -23.10 -2.60
N PHE A 264 1.34 -22.88 -1.31
CA PHE A 264 1.88 -23.75 -0.26
C PHE A 264 1.04 -25.01 0.00
N ASN A 265 -0.16 -25.10 -0.58
CA ASN A 265 -1.01 -26.27 -0.42
C ASN A 265 -0.43 -27.45 -1.21
N LYS A 266 0.08 -28.48 -0.50
CA LYS A 266 0.69 -29.67 -1.11
C LYS A 266 -0.27 -30.46 -2.01
N GLU A 267 -1.55 -30.54 -1.66
CA GLU A 267 -2.53 -31.24 -2.50
C GLU A 267 -2.71 -30.50 -3.82
N GLU A 268 -2.81 -29.18 -3.77
CA GLU A 268 -2.92 -28.36 -4.98
C GLU A 268 -1.63 -28.40 -5.80
N GLN A 269 -0.45 -28.29 -5.18
CA GLN A 269 0.83 -28.51 -5.86
C GLN A 269 0.87 -29.86 -6.58
N ASN A 270 0.48 -30.94 -5.91
CA ASN A 270 0.49 -32.28 -6.48
C ASN A 270 -0.45 -32.39 -7.69
N LYS A 271 -1.68 -31.86 -7.59
CA LYS A 271 -2.60 -31.79 -8.74
C LYS A 271 -1.96 -31.05 -9.91
N LEU A 272 -1.33 -29.92 -9.65
CA LEU A 272 -0.66 -29.13 -10.68
C LEU A 272 0.51 -29.87 -11.33
N ILE A 273 1.26 -30.65 -10.55
CA ILE A 273 2.35 -31.49 -11.04
C ILE A 273 1.79 -32.67 -11.87
N GLU A 274 0.72 -33.32 -11.42
CA GLU A 274 0.04 -34.42 -12.14
C GLU A 274 -0.57 -33.95 -13.46
N GLU A 275 -1.25 -32.80 -13.46
CA GLU A 275 -1.80 -32.17 -14.66
C GLU A 275 -0.74 -31.89 -15.73
N ILE A 276 0.49 -31.57 -15.30
CA ILE A 276 1.64 -31.41 -16.19
C ILE A 276 2.13 -32.78 -16.68
N GLY A 277 2.25 -33.77 -15.80
CA GLY A 277 2.62 -35.14 -16.16
C GLY A 277 1.72 -35.72 -17.27
N ASN A 278 0.46 -35.32 -17.31
CA ASN A 278 -0.54 -35.74 -18.30
C ASN A 278 -0.56 -34.86 -19.57
N ASN A 279 -0.01 -33.64 -19.55
CA ASN A 279 -0.02 -32.70 -20.68
C ASN A 279 1.41 -32.26 -21.05
N LEU A 280 1.96 -32.87 -22.11
CA LEU A 280 3.16 -32.44 -22.88
C LEU A 280 4.07 -31.41 -22.17
N ASN A 281 4.99 -31.93 -21.37
CA ASN A 281 5.94 -31.22 -20.52
C ASN A 281 6.80 -30.17 -21.27
N PHE A 282 6.65 -28.90 -20.93
CA PHE A 282 7.69 -27.90 -21.21
C PHE A 282 8.45 -27.59 -19.93
N LYS A 283 9.76 -27.79 -19.97
CA LYS A 283 10.68 -27.42 -18.89
C LYS A 283 11.56 -26.30 -19.38
N ILE A 284 11.67 -25.24 -18.59
CA ILE A 284 12.65 -24.17 -18.79
C ILE A 284 13.61 -24.23 -17.61
N GLU A 285 14.89 -24.47 -17.89
CA GLU A 285 15.95 -24.24 -16.92
C GLU A 285 16.13 -22.73 -16.79
N ILE A 286 15.91 -22.20 -15.59
CA ILE A 286 16.00 -20.77 -15.30
C ILE A 286 17.38 -20.41 -14.77
N SER A 287 17.84 -19.19 -15.03
CA SER A 287 19.08 -18.67 -14.46
C SER A 287 18.89 -18.22 -13.01
N GLU A 288 19.98 -17.84 -12.34
CA GLU A 288 19.91 -17.25 -11.00
C GLU A 288 19.21 -15.87 -11.00
N ILE A 289 19.36 -15.09 -12.08
CA ILE A 289 18.66 -13.81 -12.25
C ILE A 289 17.17 -14.04 -12.42
N ASP A 290 16.77 -15.06 -13.18
CA ASP A 290 15.37 -15.44 -13.34
C ASP A 290 14.77 -15.90 -11.99
N LEU A 291 15.52 -16.67 -11.19
CA LEU A 291 15.10 -17.04 -9.84
C LEU A 291 14.86 -15.81 -8.95
N GLN A 292 15.72 -14.80 -9.03
CA GLN A 292 15.57 -13.54 -8.30
C GLN A 292 14.32 -12.77 -8.76
N TRP A 293 14.02 -12.73 -10.06
CA TRP A 293 12.76 -12.16 -10.56
C TRP A 293 11.52 -12.96 -10.14
N ILE A 294 11.62 -14.29 -10.11
CA ILE A 294 10.56 -15.14 -9.55
C ILE A 294 10.34 -14.81 -8.08
N GLN A 295 11.40 -14.56 -7.30
CA GLN A 295 11.26 -14.13 -5.90
C GLN A 295 10.56 -12.78 -5.77
N VAL A 296 10.95 -11.80 -6.61
CA VAL A 296 10.29 -10.48 -6.67
C VAL A 296 8.78 -10.62 -6.90
N LEU A 297 8.39 -11.47 -7.86
CA LEU A 297 6.99 -11.75 -8.18
C LEU A 297 6.29 -12.52 -7.06
N ALA A 298 6.90 -13.60 -6.56
CA ALA A 298 6.28 -14.51 -5.60
C ALA A 298 5.97 -13.84 -4.26
N GLU A 299 6.88 -12.99 -3.78
CA GLU A 299 6.71 -12.26 -2.53
C GLU A 299 5.78 -11.05 -2.67
N GLY A 300 5.44 -10.67 -3.90
CA GLY A 300 4.50 -9.60 -4.20
C GLY A 300 5.11 -8.20 -4.29
N TRP A 301 6.43 -8.05 -4.46
CA TRP A 301 7.07 -6.74 -4.66
C TRP A 301 6.51 -6.00 -5.89
N ALA A 302 6.15 -6.76 -6.93
CA ALA A 302 5.55 -6.27 -8.16
C ALA A 302 4.01 -6.34 -8.17
N SER A 303 3.37 -6.35 -6.99
CA SER A 303 1.91 -6.36 -6.89
C SER A 303 1.30 -5.24 -7.73
N PRO A 304 0.30 -5.56 -8.58
CA PRO A 304 -0.58 -6.75 -8.57
C PRO A 304 -0.28 -7.79 -9.66
N LEU A 305 0.92 -7.82 -10.28
CA LEU A 305 1.23 -8.75 -11.37
C LEU A 305 1.00 -10.22 -10.95
N ALA A 306 0.35 -10.99 -11.82
CA ALA A 306 0.07 -12.42 -11.62
C ALA A 306 1.27 -13.35 -11.88
N GLY A 307 2.35 -12.80 -12.44
CA GLY A 307 3.50 -13.53 -12.92
C GLY A 307 4.33 -12.68 -13.88
N PHE A 308 5.08 -13.32 -14.77
CA PHE A 308 5.82 -12.61 -15.82
C PHE A 308 4.86 -11.87 -16.75
N MET A 309 5.22 -10.64 -17.11
CA MET A 309 4.35 -9.75 -17.88
C MET A 309 3.92 -10.38 -19.20
N ARG A 310 2.63 -10.29 -19.49
CA ARG A 310 2.02 -10.51 -20.81
C ARG A 310 2.37 -9.34 -21.74
N GLU A 311 2.10 -9.49 -23.04
CA GLU A 311 2.44 -8.47 -24.04
C GLU A 311 1.82 -7.12 -23.68
N ARG A 312 0.54 -7.12 -23.27
CA ARG A 312 -0.17 -5.91 -22.85
C ARG A 312 0.55 -5.17 -21.71
N GLN A 313 0.91 -5.90 -20.66
CA GLN A 313 1.58 -5.32 -19.48
C GLN A 313 3.00 -4.87 -19.80
N TYR A 314 3.71 -5.63 -20.63
CA TYR A 314 5.03 -5.29 -21.13
C TYR A 314 5.03 -3.97 -21.92
N LEU A 315 4.08 -3.81 -22.84
CA LEU A 315 3.90 -2.58 -23.61
C LEU A 315 3.51 -1.41 -22.70
N GLN A 316 2.59 -1.61 -21.76
CA GLN A 316 2.21 -0.56 -20.81
C GLN A 316 3.40 -0.08 -19.98
N CYS A 317 4.19 -1.02 -19.44
CA CYS A 317 5.42 -0.76 -18.71
C CYS A 317 6.43 0.04 -19.55
N LEU A 318 6.72 -0.41 -20.77
CA LEU A 318 7.72 0.22 -21.62
C LEU A 318 7.34 1.62 -22.13
N HIS A 319 6.06 1.84 -22.43
CA HIS A 319 5.62 3.08 -23.06
C HIS A 319 5.17 4.14 -22.06
N PHE A 320 4.63 3.72 -20.91
CA PHE A 320 4.01 4.63 -19.95
C PHE A 320 4.66 4.56 -18.56
N GLY A 321 5.50 3.55 -18.29
CA GLY A 321 6.04 3.33 -16.94
C GLY A 321 4.94 2.99 -15.93
N GLN A 322 3.80 2.48 -16.39
CA GLN A 322 2.63 2.19 -15.58
C GLN A 322 1.93 0.91 -16.05
N ILE A 323 1.15 0.28 -15.17
CA ILE A 323 0.12 -0.70 -15.55
C ILE A 323 -1.24 -0.08 -15.29
N PHE A 324 -2.10 -0.05 -16.31
CA PHE A 324 -3.44 0.56 -16.24
C PHE A 324 -4.52 -0.46 -15.86
N ASP A 325 -4.33 -1.72 -16.24
CA ASP A 325 -5.28 -2.81 -16.05
C ASP A 325 -4.56 -4.17 -16.10
N LEU A 326 -5.24 -5.24 -15.69
CA LEU A 326 -4.72 -6.61 -15.71
C LEU A 326 -5.38 -7.48 -16.78
N LYS A 327 -5.87 -6.89 -17.88
CA LYS A 327 -6.37 -7.66 -19.00
C LYS A 327 -5.26 -8.52 -19.57
N LYS A 328 -5.61 -9.75 -19.96
CA LYS A 328 -4.62 -10.73 -20.43
C LYS A 328 -4.15 -10.48 -21.86
N LYS A 329 -4.96 -9.85 -22.71
CA LYS A 329 -4.68 -9.69 -24.15
C LYS A 329 -4.68 -8.23 -24.61
N CYS A 330 -3.90 -7.95 -25.65
CA CYS A 330 -4.01 -6.73 -26.44
C CYS A 330 -5.27 -6.80 -27.33
N GLN A 331 -6.17 -5.82 -27.21
CA GLN A 331 -7.32 -5.65 -28.10
C GLN A 331 -7.15 -4.36 -28.91
N ILE A 332 -7.33 -4.44 -30.23
CA ILE A 332 -7.43 -3.26 -31.10
C ILE A 332 -8.92 -2.95 -31.29
N ASN A 333 -9.36 -1.75 -30.91
CA ASN A 333 -10.74 -1.33 -31.10
C ASN A 333 -11.12 -1.40 -32.58
N GLY A 334 -12.07 -2.27 -32.93
CA GLY A 334 -12.63 -2.39 -34.28
C GLY A 334 -12.05 -3.51 -35.15
N GLU A 335 -11.02 -4.25 -34.71
CA GLU A 335 -10.58 -5.47 -35.40
C GLU A 335 -11.49 -6.64 -35.02
N ARG A 336 -12.55 -6.85 -35.83
CA ARG A 336 -13.21 -8.17 -35.87
C ARG A 336 -12.28 -9.13 -36.61
N LYS A 337 -11.96 -10.27 -36.01
CA LYS A 337 -11.34 -11.36 -36.76
C LYS A 337 -12.34 -11.84 -37.82
N GLU A 338 -11.94 -11.86 -39.09
CA GLU A 338 -12.75 -12.49 -40.15
C GLU A 338 -12.95 -13.97 -39.80
N GLY A 339 -14.17 -14.33 -39.36
CA GLY A 339 -14.54 -15.70 -38.97
C GLY A 339 -15.52 -15.81 -37.80
N ASP A 340 -15.61 -14.77 -36.95
CA ASP A 340 -16.52 -14.78 -35.78
C ASP A 340 -17.91 -14.31 -36.18
N LEU A 341 -18.70 -15.21 -36.78
CA LEU A 341 -20.11 -14.96 -37.14
C LEU A 341 -21.10 -15.25 -36.01
N ASN A 342 -20.66 -15.62 -34.80
CA ASN A 342 -21.53 -15.91 -33.65
C ASN A 342 -20.86 -15.55 -32.31
N CYS A 343 -20.48 -14.29 -32.11
CA CYS A 343 -20.02 -13.79 -30.81
C CYS A 343 -20.79 -12.52 -30.45
N ASP A 344 -22.08 -12.66 -30.14
CA ASP A 344 -22.88 -11.63 -29.45
C ASP A 344 -22.68 -11.69 -27.91
N GLU A 345 -21.66 -12.42 -27.46
CA GLU A 345 -21.16 -12.33 -26.10
C GLU A 345 -19.87 -11.52 -26.15
N GLU A 346 -19.86 -10.38 -25.45
CA GLU A 346 -18.63 -9.80 -24.93
C GLU A 346 -17.96 -10.89 -24.08
N GLU A 347 -17.18 -11.80 -24.69
CA GLU A 347 -16.39 -12.77 -23.95
C GLU A 347 -15.47 -11.95 -23.04
N ASN A 348 -15.80 -11.98 -21.75
CA ASN A 348 -15.12 -11.32 -20.67
C ASN A 348 -13.68 -11.85 -20.69
N ASP A 349 -12.78 -11.12 -21.36
CA ASP A 349 -11.58 -11.63 -22.05
C ASP A 349 -10.44 -11.97 -21.06
N GLY A 350 -10.74 -12.87 -20.12
CA GLY A 350 -9.89 -13.32 -19.04
C GLY A 350 -9.45 -12.19 -18.11
N GLU A 351 -10.32 -11.22 -17.78
CA GLU A 351 -9.99 -10.16 -16.83
C GLU A 351 -9.52 -10.75 -15.50
N ASP A 352 -8.29 -10.41 -15.11
CA ASP A 352 -7.77 -10.77 -13.80
C ASP A 352 -8.49 -9.93 -12.74
N GLN A 353 -9.27 -10.59 -11.90
CA GLN A 353 -10.10 -9.97 -10.87
C GLN A 353 -9.29 -9.43 -9.68
N PHE A 354 -7.95 -9.50 -9.73
CA PHE A 354 -7.15 -8.89 -8.68
C PHE A 354 -7.37 -7.36 -8.67
N PRO A 355 -7.70 -6.78 -7.51
CA PRO A 355 -8.18 -5.41 -7.45
C PRO A 355 -7.07 -4.39 -7.74
N MET A 356 -7.46 -3.35 -8.49
CA MET A 356 -6.63 -2.19 -8.77
C MET A 356 -7.38 -0.90 -8.43
N LEU A 357 -6.78 -0.05 -7.61
CA LEU A 357 -7.31 1.29 -7.29
C LEU A 357 -7.22 2.29 -8.46
N GLY A 358 -6.58 1.89 -9.55
CA GLY A 358 -6.19 2.73 -10.67
C GLY A 358 -4.81 2.34 -11.18
N PRO A 359 -4.24 3.14 -12.10
CA PRO A 359 -2.94 2.88 -12.67
C PRO A 359 -1.87 2.82 -11.59
N ILE A 360 -0.92 1.90 -11.73
CA ILE A 360 0.23 1.73 -10.83
C ILE A 360 1.51 2.13 -11.53
N ASN A 361 2.49 2.64 -10.80
CA ASN A 361 3.84 2.83 -11.34
C ASN A 361 4.50 1.44 -11.54
N GLN A 362 5.03 1.18 -12.73
CA GLN A 362 5.79 -0.03 -13.05
C GLN A 362 6.68 0.27 -14.26
N THR A 363 7.96 0.56 -14.01
CA THR A 363 8.88 1.10 -15.03
C THR A 363 9.91 0.09 -15.53
N ILE A 364 10.06 -1.03 -14.84
CA ILE A 364 10.99 -2.10 -15.21
C ILE A 364 10.18 -3.31 -15.70
N PRO A 365 10.44 -3.80 -16.94
CA PRO A 365 9.85 -5.03 -17.43
C PRO A 365 10.29 -6.24 -16.59
N ILE A 366 9.33 -7.00 -16.07
CA ILE A 366 9.57 -8.26 -15.36
C ILE A 366 9.10 -9.39 -16.28
N VAL A 367 10.05 -9.95 -17.03
CA VAL A 367 9.79 -10.86 -18.15
C VAL A 367 10.72 -12.06 -18.12
N LEU A 368 10.28 -13.18 -18.71
CA LEU A 368 11.07 -14.40 -18.86
C LEU A 368 11.45 -14.58 -20.34
N PRO A 369 12.73 -14.39 -20.73
CA PRO A 369 13.16 -14.60 -22.11
C PRO A 369 13.35 -16.09 -22.43
N ILE A 370 13.01 -16.48 -23.67
CA ILE A 370 13.18 -17.84 -24.19
C ILE A 370 13.76 -17.80 -25.62
N PHE A 371 14.50 -18.84 -25.99
CA PHE A 371 15.13 -18.94 -27.31
C PHE A 371 14.15 -19.45 -28.38
N ASP A 372 14.47 -19.26 -29.67
CA ASP A 372 13.59 -19.61 -30.79
C ASP A 372 13.14 -21.07 -30.78
N ASN A 373 14.03 -21.99 -30.43
CA ASN A 373 13.71 -23.42 -30.33
C ASN A 373 12.62 -23.69 -29.28
N GLN A 374 12.71 -23.06 -28.11
CA GLN A 374 11.73 -23.16 -27.04
C GLN A 374 10.41 -22.50 -27.47
N ALA A 375 10.47 -21.28 -28.03
CA ALA A 375 9.31 -20.53 -28.46
C ALA A 375 8.51 -21.27 -29.55
N ASN A 376 9.18 -21.77 -30.59
CA ASN A 376 8.53 -22.51 -31.68
C ASN A 376 7.87 -23.79 -31.18
N LEU A 377 8.57 -24.51 -30.29
CA LEU A 377 8.04 -25.74 -29.71
C LEU A 377 6.78 -25.47 -28.87
N ILE A 378 6.80 -24.45 -28.00
CA ILE A 378 5.65 -24.12 -27.16
C ILE A 378 4.49 -23.57 -28.00
N LYS A 379 4.76 -22.71 -28.98
CA LYS A 379 3.75 -22.16 -29.90
C LYS A 379 2.98 -23.22 -30.66
N SER A 380 3.66 -24.28 -31.10
CA SER A 380 3.03 -25.41 -31.80
C SER A 380 1.95 -26.12 -30.98
N LYS A 381 1.91 -25.89 -29.65
CA LYS A 381 0.99 -26.53 -28.71
C LYS A 381 0.15 -25.53 -27.90
N LEU A 382 0.06 -24.26 -28.30
CA LEU A 382 -0.71 -23.26 -27.53
C LEU A 382 -2.20 -23.61 -27.42
N SER A 383 -2.78 -24.29 -28.42
CA SER A 383 -4.18 -24.74 -28.39
C SER A 383 -4.48 -25.72 -27.24
N SER A 384 -3.47 -26.42 -26.73
CA SER A 384 -3.63 -27.33 -25.58
C SER A 384 -3.41 -26.65 -24.22
N LYS A 385 -3.38 -25.30 -24.17
CA LYS A 385 -3.14 -24.50 -22.95
C LYS A 385 -1.92 -25.00 -22.15
N PRO A 386 -0.73 -24.99 -22.76
CA PRO A 386 0.45 -25.61 -22.18
C PRO A 386 0.86 -24.92 -20.88
N LYS A 387 1.42 -25.73 -19.98
CA LYS A 387 2.02 -25.27 -18.72
C LYS A 387 3.53 -25.46 -18.79
N ILE A 388 4.27 -24.52 -18.22
CA ILE A 388 5.74 -24.56 -18.21
C ILE A 388 6.23 -24.80 -16.79
N GLN A 389 7.08 -25.81 -16.62
CA GLN A 389 7.83 -26.04 -15.39
C GLN A 389 9.09 -25.17 -15.38
N LEU A 390 9.30 -24.45 -14.29
CA LEU A 390 10.49 -23.63 -14.06
C LEU A 390 11.45 -24.40 -13.16
N ILE A 391 12.59 -24.79 -13.71
CA ILE A 391 13.59 -25.65 -13.04
C ILE A 391 14.84 -24.83 -12.75
N PHE A 392 15.32 -24.86 -11.51
CA PHE A 392 16.59 -24.25 -11.12
C PHE A 392 17.46 -25.28 -10.42
N LYS A 393 18.64 -25.59 -10.98
CA LYS A 393 19.58 -26.56 -10.40
C LYS A 393 18.89 -27.91 -10.11
N ASN A 394 18.14 -28.42 -11.08
CA ASN A 394 17.32 -29.65 -11.02
C ASN A 394 16.15 -29.62 -10.03
N LYS A 395 15.83 -28.49 -9.41
CA LYS A 395 14.68 -28.33 -8.52
C LYS A 395 13.53 -27.64 -9.23
N LEU A 396 12.32 -28.21 -9.14
CA LEU A 396 11.10 -27.55 -9.58
C LEU A 396 10.78 -26.38 -8.64
N ILE A 397 10.86 -25.15 -9.16
CA ILE A 397 10.59 -23.94 -8.39
C ILE A 397 9.11 -23.57 -8.43
N GLY A 398 8.51 -23.74 -9.60
CA GLY A 398 7.13 -23.35 -9.83
C GLY A 398 6.70 -23.63 -11.26
N ILE A 399 5.51 -23.14 -11.59
CA ILE A 399 4.89 -23.34 -12.90
C ILE A 399 4.33 -22.03 -13.45
N LEU A 400 4.38 -21.90 -14.76
CA LEU A 400 3.72 -20.83 -15.50
C LEU A 400 2.53 -21.41 -16.25
N LYS A 401 1.35 -20.81 -16.07
CA LYS A 401 0.08 -21.22 -16.68
C LYS A 401 -0.48 -20.13 -17.57
N ASP A 402 -1.44 -20.51 -18.40
CA ASP A 402 -2.20 -19.60 -19.26
C ASP A 402 -1.27 -18.67 -20.04
N ILE A 403 -0.25 -19.26 -20.66
CA ILE A 403 0.91 -18.52 -21.14
C ILE A 403 0.62 -17.74 -22.42
N GLU A 404 1.45 -16.72 -22.67
CA GLU A 404 1.51 -15.98 -23.92
C GLU A 404 2.97 -15.86 -24.36
N ILE A 405 3.25 -16.05 -25.65
CA ILE A 405 4.59 -15.88 -26.21
C ILE A 405 4.59 -14.78 -27.25
N PHE A 406 5.41 -13.75 -27.04
CA PHE A 406 5.49 -12.57 -27.89
C PHE A 406 6.96 -12.14 -28.14
N PRO A 407 7.26 -11.37 -29.20
CA PRO A 407 8.63 -11.00 -29.53
C PRO A 407 9.27 -10.12 -28.45
N HIS A 408 10.54 -10.35 -28.13
CA HIS A 408 11.26 -9.56 -27.12
C HIS A 408 11.67 -8.17 -27.63
N ARG A 409 11.88 -8.01 -28.95
CA ARG A 409 12.30 -6.72 -29.57
C ARG A 409 13.43 -6.03 -28.76
N LYS A 410 14.50 -6.78 -28.45
CA LYS A 410 15.57 -6.38 -27.52
C LYS A 410 16.08 -4.95 -27.70
N LYS A 411 16.36 -4.54 -28.94
CA LYS A 411 16.79 -3.17 -29.26
C LYS A 411 15.77 -2.14 -28.77
N GLU A 412 14.48 -2.27 -29.11
CA GLU A 412 13.44 -1.35 -28.64
C GLU A 412 13.36 -1.30 -27.11
N ARG A 413 13.34 -2.46 -26.45
CA ARG A 413 13.35 -2.55 -24.97
C ARG A 413 14.49 -1.75 -24.37
N ILE A 414 15.71 -1.93 -24.90
CA ILE A 414 16.91 -1.28 -24.40
C ILE A 414 16.79 0.24 -24.50
N HIS A 415 16.37 0.75 -25.66
CA HIS A 415 16.23 2.20 -25.87
C HIS A 415 15.22 2.82 -24.92
N ARG A 416 14.07 2.16 -24.71
CA ARG A 416 13.01 2.67 -23.84
C ARG A 416 13.36 2.56 -22.36
N GLN A 417 13.97 1.45 -21.95
CA GLN A 417 14.28 1.18 -20.55
C GLN A 417 15.50 1.97 -20.05
N PHE A 418 16.57 2.04 -20.84
CA PHE A 418 17.85 2.65 -20.45
C PHE A 418 18.10 4.02 -21.07
N GLY A 419 17.34 4.44 -22.09
CA GLY A 419 17.60 5.71 -22.78
C GLY A 419 18.96 5.78 -23.47
N HIS A 420 19.55 4.62 -23.79
CA HIS A 420 20.90 4.51 -24.34
C HIS A 420 20.89 3.69 -25.64
N PHE A 421 21.72 4.12 -26.59
CA PHE A 421 21.96 3.41 -27.85
C PHE A 421 23.17 2.48 -27.65
N VAL A 422 23.09 1.25 -28.15
CA VAL A 422 24.23 0.31 -28.07
C VAL A 422 24.48 -0.27 -29.45
N GLU A 423 25.66 0.00 -29.99
CA GLU A 423 26.17 -0.71 -31.18
C GLU A 423 26.62 -2.12 -30.79
N GLU A 424 26.57 -3.07 -31.73
CA GLU A 424 26.93 -4.47 -31.45
C GLU A 424 28.35 -4.64 -30.89
N LYS A 425 29.29 -3.79 -31.34
CA LYS A 425 30.68 -3.75 -30.87
C LYS A 425 30.83 -3.28 -29.41
N GLU A 426 29.81 -2.65 -28.84
CA GLU A 426 29.82 -2.05 -27.50
C GLU A 426 29.14 -2.94 -26.45
N ILE A 427 28.53 -4.06 -26.85
CA ILE A 427 27.79 -4.94 -25.92
C ILE A 427 28.71 -5.58 -24.89
N GLU A 428 29.87 -6.07 -25.31
CA GLU A 428 30.74 -6.89 -24.45
C GLU A 428 31.38 -6.11 -23.30
N ASN A 429 31.73 -4.84 -23.56
CA ASN A 429 32.35 -3.90 -22.62
C ASN A 429 31.42 -2.75 -22.23
N GLY A 430 30.13 -2.84 -22.56
CA GLY A 430 29.15 -1.77 -22.35
C GLY A 430 28.37 -1.91 -21.06
N HIS A 431 27.13 -1.41 -21.09
CA HIS A 431 26.26 -1.42 -19.94
C HIS A 431 25.87 -2.86 -19.54
N PRO A 432 26.11 -3.28 -18.28
CA PRO A 432 26.06 -4.69 -17.91
C PRO A 432 24.62 -5.24 -17.92
N GLY A 433 23.61 -4.44 -17.60
CA GLY A 433 22.20 -4.82 -17.77
C GLY A 433 21.75 -4.93 -19.23
N ILE A 434 22.40 -4.20 -20.16
CA ILE A 434 22.09 -4.28 -21.59
C ILE A 434 22.69 -5.56 -22.18
N LYS A 435 23.92 -5.90 -21.77
CA LYS A 435 24.59 -7.15 -22.13
C LYS A 435 23.71 -8.37 -21.81
N LEU A 436 23.20 -8.46 -20.58
CA LEU A 436 22.29 -9.53 -20.17
C LEU A 436 21.05 -9.65 -21.08
N ILE A 437 20.45 -8.51 -21.47
CA ILE A 437 19.29 -8.53 -22.37
C ILE A 437 19.69 -9.02 -23.76
N MET A 438 20.82 -8.54 -24.31
CA MET A 438 21.28 -8.90 -25.65
C MET A 438 21.63 -10.39 -25.77
N GLU A 439 22.22 -10.96 -24.73
CA GLU A 439 22.57 -12.39 -24.63
C GLU A 439 21.36 -13.31 -24.36
N SER A 440 20.22 -12.75 -23.96
CA SER A 440 18.98 -13.49 -23.73
C SER A 440 18.21 -13.82 -25.02
N GLY A 441 17.21 -14.69 -24.91
CA GLY A 441 16.37 -15.13 -26.02
C GLY A 441 15.56 -14.01 -26.69
N ASP A 442 15.18 -14.24 -27.96
CA ASP A 442 14.45 -13.30 -28.81
C ASP A 442 12.93 -13.29 -28.60
N TRP A 443 12.43 -14.19 -27.76
CA TRP A 443 11.03 -14.28 -27.37
C TRP A 443 10.87 -14.07 -25.86
N LEU A 444 9.71 -13.56 -25.46
CA LEU A 444 9.30 -13.47 -24.07
C LEU A 444 8.12 -14.40 -23.84
N VAL A 445 8.06 -15.00 -22.65
CA VAL A 445 6.88 -15.74 -22.18
C VAL A 445 6.29 -15.05 -20.95
N GLY A 446 5.02 -14.65 -21.07
CA GLY A 446 4.20 -14.12 -19.99
C GLY A 446 3.18 -15.16 -19.53
N GLY A 447 2.64 -14.99 -18.33
CA GLY A 447 1.62 -15.91 -17.81
C GLY A 447 1.43 -15.85 -16.30
N ASP A 448 0.52 -16.68 -15.81
CA ASP A 448 0.16 -16.74 -14.41
C ASP A 448 1.15 -17.66 -13.68
N LEU A 449 1.93 -17.11 -12.76
CA LEU A 449 3.00 -17.80 -12.05
C LEU A 449 2.48 -18.38 -10.74
N LYS A 450 2.87 -19.62 -10.44
CA LYS A 450 2.68 -20.27 -9.15
C LYS A 450 4.02 -20.81 -8.66
N VAL A 451 4.44 -20.40 -7.47
CA VAL A 451 5.72 -20.79 -6.86
C VAL A 451 5.45 -21.74 -5.69
N PHE A 452 6.10 -22.90 -5.69
CA PHE A 452 5.73 -23.98 -4.76
C PHE A 452 6.41 -23.87 -3.40
N GLU A 453 7.54 -23.17 -3.32
CA GLU A 453 8.27 -23.01 -2.08
C GLU A 453 8.81 -21.58 -1.96
N ARG A 454 9.02 -21.13 -0.71
CA ARG A 454 9.75 -19.89 -0.47
C ARG A 454 11.17 -20.04 -1.02
N ILE A 455 11.63 -19.01 -1.73
CA ILE A 455 12.99 -18.98 -2.28
C ILE A 455 13.96 -18.69 -1.14
N ILE A 456 14.94 -19.58 -0.98
CA ILE A 456 15.97 -19.56 0.07
C ILE A 456 17.31 -19.81 -0.64
N TYR A 457 18.32 -18.98 -0.35
CA TYR A 457 19.63 -19.06 -1.01
C TYR A 457 20.64 -19.89 -0.21
N ASN A 458 20.39 -20.11 1.09
CA ASN A 458 21.30 -20.80 2.01
C ASN A 458 22.71 -20.17 2.03
N ASP A 459 22.78 -18.86 1.87
CA ASP A 459 24.02 -18.07 1.86
C ASP A 459 24.33 -17.41 3.21
N GLY A 460 23.54 -17.75 4.24
CA GLY A 460 23.62 -17.17 5.57
C GLY A 460 22.94 -15.80 5.71
N LEU A 461 22.21 -15.33 4.68
CA LEU A 461 21.55 -14.01 4.68
C LEU A 461 20.03 -14.09 4.58
N ASP A 462 19.45 -15.28 4.52
CA ASP A 462 17.99 -15.47 4.33
C ASP A 462 17.16 -14.85 5.46
N GLU A 463 17.71 -14.71 6.68
CA GLU A 463 17.03 -14.03 7.79
C GLU A 463 16.72 -12.55 7.49
N TYR A 464 17.51 -11.91 6.61
CA TYR A 464 17.32 -10.52 6.20
C TYR A 464 16.38 -10.39 4.99
N ARG A 465 16.05 -11.47 4.29
CA ARG A 465 15.15 -11.48 3.11
C ARG A 465 13.68 -11.51 3.56
N LYS A 466 13.20 -10.37 4.05
CA LYS A 466 11.81 -10.20 4.48
C LYS A 466 10.92 -9.86 3.28
N THR A 467 9.79 -10.52 3.18
CA THR A 467 8.76 -10.19 2.19
C THR A 467 8.09 -8.85 2.53
N PRO A 468 7.39 -8.20 1.57
CA PRO A 468 6.60 -7.01 1.85
C PRO A 468 5.60 -7.17 3.00
N SER A 469 4.95 -8.34 3.11
CA SER A 469 4.00 -8.64 4.18
C SER A 469 4.68 -8.77 5.54
N GLU A 470 5.84 -9.45 5.60
CA GLU A 470 6.63 -9.55 6.85
C GLU A 470 7.16 -8.20 7.30
N LEU A 471 7.58 -7.34 6.37
CA LEU A 471 8.01 -5.97 6.70
C LEU A 471 6.86 -5.16 7.30
N LYS A 472 5.66 -5.22 6.70
CA LYS A 472 4.46 -4.57 7.25
C LYS A 472 4.17 -5.04 8.67
N GLN A 473 4.22 -6.35 8.91
CA GLN A 473 4.03 -6.92 10.23
C GLN A 473 5.07 -6.39 11.23
N ILE A 474 6.35 -6.34 10.84
CA ILE A 474 7.41 -5.78 11.70
C ILE A 474 7.14 -4.31 12.03
N PHE A 475 6.65 -3.51 11.07
CA PHE A 475 6.32 -2.11 11.31
C PHE A 475 5.15 -1.95 12.29
N GLU A 476 4.14 -2.80 12.17
CA GLU A 476 3.00 -2.83 13.09
C GLU A 476 3.41 -3.25 14.51
N GLU A 477 4.16 -4.34 14.65
CA GLU A 477 4.69 -4.82 15.93
C GLU A 477 5.55 -3.77 16.64
N LYS A 478 6.28 -2.96 15.87
CA LYS A 478 7.09 -1.85 16.38
C LYS A 478 6.32 -0.56 16.59
N GLN A 479 5.01 -0.53 16.35
CA GLN A 479 4.16 0.65 16.48
C GLN A 479 4.74 1.84 15.69
N CYS A 480 5.21 1.58 14.46
CA CYS A 480 5.67 2.62 13.56
C CYS A 480 4.50 3.51 13.16
N ASP A 481 4.70 4.82 13.17
CA ASP A 481 3.74 5.78 12.61
C ASP A 481 4.25 6.46 11.32
N CYS A 482 5.50 6.17 10.93
CA CYS A 482 6.07 6.50 9.62
C CYS A 482 7.25 5.59 9.32
N VAL A 483 7.35 5.06 8.09
CA VAL A 483 8.52 4.31 7.62
C VAL A 483 9.19 5.09 6.51
N PHE A 484 10.50 5.32 6.63
CA PHE A 484 11.30 5.94 5.57
C PHE A 484 12.38 4.97 5.09
N ALA A 485 12.55 4.84 3.77
CA ALA A 485 13.46 3.87 3.18
C ALA A 485 14.73 4.50 2.62
N PHE A 486 15.83 3.77 2.78
CA PHE A 486 17.10 4.06 2.11
C PHE A 486 17.50 2.85 1.25
N GLN A 487 17.36 2.99 -0.06
CA GLN A 487 17.84 2.03 -1.06
C GLN A 487 19.35 2.19 -1.24
N LEU A 488 20.08 1.09 -1.25
CA LEU A 488 21.52 1.10 -1.49
C LEU A 488 22.02 -0.18 -2.14
N ARG A 489 23.09 -0.05 -2.93
CA ARG A 489 23.89 -1.17 -3.45
C ARG A 489 25.36 -1.09 -3.03
N ASN A 490 25.75 0.00 -2.36
CA ASN A 490 27.13 0.31 -1.99
C ASN A 490 27.30 0.24 -0.46
N PRO A 491 28.55 0.09 0.04
CA PRO A 491 28.85 0.25 1.46
C PRO A 491 28.39 1.59 2.04
N ILE A 492 28.02 1.60 3.33
CA ILE A 492 27.54 2.80 4.02
C ILE A 492 28.74 3.60 4.56
N HIS A 493 28.82 4.88 4.24
CA HIS A 493 29.72 5.84 4.88
C HIS A 493 28.93 6.86 5.70
N ASN A 494 29.61 7.68 6.49
CA ASN A 494 28.99 8.61 7.43
C ASN A 494 28.12 9.69 6.74
N GLY A 495 28.39 10.01 5.47
CA GLY A 495 27.49 10.86 4.68
C GLY A 495 26.08 10.26 4.50
N HIS A 496 25.96 8.95 4.25
CA HIS A 496 24.65 8.28 4.20
C HIS A 496 23.99 8.28 5.57
N ALA A 497 24.76 8.00 6.63
CA ALA A 497 24.24 7.99 7.99
C ALA A 497 23.72 9.36 8.44
N LEU A 498 24.44 10.44 8.10
CA LEU A 498 24.01 11.81 8.37
C LEU A 498 22.64 12.09 7.73
N LEU A 499 22.45 11.67 6.48
CA LEU A 499 21.18 11.85 5.79
C LEU A 499 20.03 11.07 6.42
N MET A 500 20.27 9.79 6.76
CA MET A 500 19.25 8.95 7.40
C MET A 500 18.85 9.50 8.78
N SER A 501 19.82 9.94 9.59
CA SER A 501 19.56 10.57 10.88
C SER A 501 18.84 11.91 10.72
N LYS A 502 19.22 12.73 9.73
CA LYS A 502 18.56 14.02 9.47
C LYS A 502 17.12 13.85 9.02
N THR A 503 16.87 12.88 8.15
CA THR A 503 15.53 12.51 7.69
C THR A 503 14.64 12.16 8.88
N ARG A 504 15.14 11.36 9.82
CA ARG A 504 14.41 11.05 11.06
C ARG A 504 14.08 12.30 11.86
N GLU A 505 15.04 13.20 12.07
CA GLU A 505 14.79 14.46 12.80
C GLU A 505 13.68 15.28 12.15
N GLU A 506 13.69 15.40 10.82
CA GLU A 506 12.66 16.14 10.08
C GLU A 506 11.29 15.50 10.23
N LEU A 507 11.19 14.16 10.21
CA LEU A 507 9.94 13.45 10.45
C LEU A 507 9.44 13.67 11.89
N LEU A 508 10.33 13.63 12.89
CA LEU A 508 9.96 13.95 14.28
C LEU A 508 9.43 15.38 14.40
N LEU A 509 10.05 16.35 13.72
CA LEU A 509 9.61 17.75 13.69
C LEU A 509 8.25 17.92 12.98
N LYS A 510 7.90 17.05 12.04
CA LYS A 510 6.57 17.00 11.41
C LYS A 510 5.48 16.41 12.31
N GLY A 511 5.85 15.88 13.48
CA GLY A 511 4.93 15.36 14.49
C GLY A 511 4.76 13.85 14.51
N TYR A 512 5.52 13.10 13.72
CA TYR A 512 5.64 11.66 13.88
C TYR A 512 6.32 11.34 15.22
N LYS A 513 5.84 10.33 15.93
CA LYS A 513 6.30 9.90 17.25
C LYS A 513 7.33 8.78 17.15
N ASN A 514 7.16 7.88 16.19
CA ASN A 514 8.03 6.72 15.99
C ASN A 514 8.31 6.46 14.50
N PRO A 515 9.00 7.39 13.80
CA PRO A 515 9.47 7.09 12.45
C PRO A 515 10.44 5.90 12.49
N MET A 516 10.56 5.10 11.44
CA MET A 516 11.54 4.01 11.40
C MET A 516 12.24 3.94 10.05
N LEU A 517 13.54 3.71 10.08
CA LEU A 517 14.36 3.52 8.89
C LEU A 517 14.24 2.09 8.41
N LEU A 518 13.81 1.90 7.17
CA LEU A 518 14.04 0.68 6.41
C LEU A 518 15.36 0.83 5.64
N LEU A 519 16.45 0.30 6.22
CA LEU A 519 17.75 0.21 5.57
C LEU A 519 17.73 -1.01 4.64
N HIS A 520 17.69 -0.76 3.33
CA HIS A 520 17.20 -1.77 2.39
C HIS A 520 18.18 -2.07 1.26
N PRO A 521 19.34 -2.70 1.55
CA PRO A 521 20.29 -3.08 0.52
C PRO A 521 19.67 -3.99 -0.55
N LEU A 522 20.02 -3.73 -1.81
CA LEU A 522 19.69 -4.62 -2.92
C LEU A 522 20.56 -5.88 -2.84
N GLY A 523 19.93 -7.04 -2.99
CA GLY A 523 20.58 -8.35 -2.88
C GLY A 523 20.34 -9.31 -4.04
N GLY A 524 19.66 -8.87 -5.11
CA GLY A 524 19.75 -9.57 -6.39
C GLY A 524 21.09 -9.33 -7.08
N TRP A 525 21.17 -9.72 -8.35
CA TRP A 525 22.36 -9.58 -9.18
C TRP A 525 22.83 -8.12 -9.24
N THR A 526 24.16 -7.95 -9.15
CA THR A 526 24.89 -6.69 -9.33
C THR A 526 26.08 -6.95 -10.24
N LYS A 527 26.59 -5.91 -10.91
CA LYS A 527 27.78 -6.01 -11.76
C LYS A 527 29.03 -6.41 -10.96
N ASP A 528 30.02 -6.97 -11.66
CA ASP A 528 31.17 -7.64 -11.04
C ASP A 528 32.09 -6.74 -10.18
N ASP A 529 32.15 -5.43 -10.47
CA ASP A 529 32.98 -4.49 -9.70
C ASP A 529 32.27 -3.85 -8.49
N ASP A 530 31.00 -4.19 -8.25
CA ASP A 530 30.29 -3.82 -7.03
C ASP A 530 30.69 -4.74 -5.86
N VAL A 531 30.66 -4.21 -4.63
CA VAL A 531 30.99 -4.99 -3.44
C VAL A 531 29.93 -6.08 -3.23
N PRO A 532 30.30 -7.37 -3.08
CA PRO A 532 29.37 -8.47 -2.89
C PRO A 532 28.42 -8.28 -1.72
N LEU A 533 27.20 -8.82 -1.83
CA LEU A 533 26.14 -8.66 -0.84
C LEU A 533 26.56 -9.08 0.57
N ASN A 534 27.20 -10.25 0.72
CA ASN A 534 27.65 -10.74 2.03
C ASN A 534 28.66 -9.81 2.71
N ILE A 535 29.52 -9.14 1.94
CA ILE A 535 30.47 -8.14 2.45
C ILE A 535 29.72 -6.86 2.83
N ARG A 536 28.75 -6.42 2.01
CA ARG A 536 27.92 -5.25 2.31
C ARG A 536 27.11 -5.44 3.59
N ILE A 537 26.44 -6.58 3.78
CA ILE A 537 25.66 -6.86 4.99
C ILE A 537 26.56 -6.86 6.23
N LYS A 538 27.73 -7.53 6.18
CA LYS A 538 28.72 -7.46 7.28
C LYS A 538 29.13 -6.02 7.59
N GLN A 539 29.36 -5.23 6.55
CA GLN A 539 29.72 -3.82 6.71
C GLN A 539 28.58 -2.99 7.33
N HIS A 540 27.33 -3.23 6.92
CA HIS A 540 26.17 -2.51 7.46
C HIS A 540 25.91 -2.87 8.92
N LEU A 541 26.05 -4.14 9.29
CA LEU A 541 25.98 -4.58 10.69
C LEU A 541 27.05 -3.89 11.54
N ALA A 542 28.30 -3.82 11.05
CA ALA A 542 29.35 -3.06 11.73
C ALA A 542 28.99 -1.58 11.89
N VAL A 543 28.38 -0.93 10.89
CA VAL A 543 27.92 0.46 11.02
C VAL A 543 26.85 0.62 12.11
N LEU A 544 25.88 -0.31 12.20
CA LEU A 544 24.84 -0.32 13.23
C LEU A 544 25.41 -0.55 14.64
N GLU A 545 26.40 -1.44 14.78
CA GLU A 545 27.06 -1.75 16.05
C GLU A 545 27.82 -0.55 16.63
N ASN A 546 28.37 0.34 15.79
CA ASN A 546 29.03 1.56 16.26
C ASN A 546 28.03 2.65 16.68
N GLY A 547 26.74 2.47 16.44
CA GLY A 547 25.72 3.47 16.77
C GLY A 547 25.74 4.71 15.89
N ILE A 548 26.46 4.71 14.75
CA ILE A 548 26.40 5.82 13.77
C ILE A 548 24.98 5.95 13.20
N ILE A 549 24.34 4.80 12.96
CA ILE A 549 22.90 4.70 12.71
C ILE A 549 22.34 3.94 13.92
N ASN A 550 21.35 4.50 14.59
CA ASN A 550 20.82 3.87 15.80
C ASN A 550 19.90 2.70 15.40
N LYS A 551 20.27 1.51 15.92
CA LYS A 551 19.60 0.23 15.68
C LYS A 551 18.17 0.13 16.20
N GLU A 552 17.79 0.94 17.20
CA GLU A 552 16.46 0.90 17.81
C GLU A 552 15.37 1.34 16.85
N TRP A 553 15.67 2.32 15.98
CA TRP A 553 14.75 2.81 14.95
C TRP A 553 15.11 2.34 13.53
N THR A 554 15.97 1.31 13.40
CA THR A 554 16.41 0.82 12.09
C THR A 554 16.07 -0.66 11.88
N ILE A 555 15.50 -0.96 10.71
CA ILE A 555 15.23 -2.31 10.24
C ILE A 555 16.12 -2.56 9.02
N LEU A 556 17.03 -3.53 9.13
CA LEU A 556 17.87 -4.00 8.04
C LEU A 556 17.18 -5.16 7.32
N SER A 557 16.93 -5.02 6.03
CA SER A 557 16.35 -6.09 5.19
C SER A 557 16.93 -6.05 3.78
N ILE A 558 16.93 -7.19 3.08
CA ILE A 558 17.46 -7.33 1.73
C ILE A 558 16.32 -7.28 0.71
N PHE A 559 16.45 -6.39 -0.27
CA PHE A 559 15.54 -6.31 -1.41
C PHE A 559 16.01 -7.28 -2.51
N PRO A 560 15.18 -8.25 -2.94
CA PRO A 560 15.65 -9.36 -3.78
C PRO A 560 15.82 -9.02 -5.27
N SER A 561 15.40 -7.83 -5.72
CA SER A 561 15.46 -7.46 -7.14
C SER A 561 16.89 -7.47 -7.68
N PRO A 562 17.11 -7.98 -8.90
CA PRO A 562 18.31 -7.67 -9.67
C PRO A 562 18.45 -6.16 -9.89
N MET A 563 19.70 -5.68 -9.96
CA MET A 563 20.05 -4.30 -10.29
C MET A 563 20.20 -4.15 -11.81
N CYS A 564 19.34 -3.36 -12.44
CA CYS A 564 19.38 -3.09 -13.88
C CYS A 564 20.44 -2.05 -14.25
N TYR A 565 20.71 -1.07 -13.37
CA TYR A 565 21.48 0.15 -13.65
C TYR A 565 20.78 1.12 -14.62
N ALA A 566 19.44 1.17 -14.58
CA ALA A 566 18.62 1.97 -15.51
C ALA A 566 18.27 3.38 -15.00
N GLY A 567 19.05 3.93 -14.05
CA GLY A 567 18.98 5.34 -13.64
C GLY A 567 17.55 5.81 -13.25
N PRO A 568 17.06 6.92 -13.83
CA PRO A 568 15.72 7.45 -13.54
C PRO A 568 14.55 6.51 -13.82
N THR A 569 14.71 5.53 -14.71
CA THR A 569 13.70 4.48 -14.96
C THR A 569 13.63 3.53 -13.77
N GLU A 570 14.79 3.05 -13.30
CA GLU A 570 14.86 2.05 -12.24
C GLU A 570 14.60 2.61 -10.84
N VAL A 571 14.96 3.87 -10.57
CA VAL A 571 14.68 4.45 -9.25
C VAL A 571 13.18 4.50 -8.93
N GLN A 572 12.33 4.61 -9.96
CA GLN A 572 10.87 4.48 -9.81
C GLN A 572 10.46 3.08 -9.36
N TRP A 573 11.04 2.02 -9.95
CA TRP A 573 10.86 0.64 -9.49
C TRP A 573 11.32 0.45 -8.04
N HIS A 574 12.49 0.99 -7.68
CA HIS A 574 12.97 0.95 -6.31
C HIS A 574 12.00 1.61 -5.34
N ALA A 575 11.47 2.79 -5.67
CA ALA A 575 10.52 3.52 -4.85
C ALA A 575 9.17 2.80 -4.74
N ARG A 576 8.60 2.35 -5.86
CA ARG A 576 7.34 1.61 -5.91
C ARG A 576 7.38 0.32 -5.09
N ALA A 577 8.45 -0.46 -5.22
CA ALA A 577 8.59 -1.71 -4.45
C ALA A 577 8.53 -1.47 -2.93
N ARG A 578 9.03 -0.32 -2.47
CA ARG A 578 8.98 0.06 -1.05
C ARG A 578 7.62 0.58 -0.62
N LEU A 579 6.92 1.28 -1.51
CA LEU A 579 5.52 1.64 -1.27
C LEU A 579 4.67 0.37 -1.00
N THR A 580 4.93 -0.72 -1.74
CA THR A 580 4.23 -2.01 -1.53
C THR A 580 4.41 -2.58 -0.13
N CYS A 581 5.58 -2.40 0.51
CA CYS A 581 5.83 -2.84 1.87
C CYS A 581 5.43 -1.81 2.95
N GLY A 582 4.77 -0.70 2.59
CA GLY A 582 4.27 0.29 3.55
C GLY A 582 5.25 1.39 3.91
N VAL A 583 6.18 1.72 3.01
CA VAL A 583 7.07 2.88 3.18
C VAL A 583 6.32 4.18 2.84
N ASP A 584 6.41 5.16 3.74
CA ASP A 584 5.80 6.48 3.61
C ASP A 584 6.74 7.50 2.98
N ALA A 585 8.05 7.38 3.21
CA ALA A 585 9.05 8.31 2.67
C ALA A 585 10.23 7.59 2.02
N TYR A 586 10.73 8.14 0.91
CA TYR A 586 11.81 7.54 0.15
C TYR A 586 12.95 8.54 -0.04
N ILE A 587 14.11 8.20 0.52
CA ILE A 587 15.32 9.00 0.36
C ILE A 587 15.91 8.73 -1.02
N VAL A 588 16.07 9.78 -1.84
CA VAL A 588 16.66 9.66 -3.18
C VAL A 588 17.93 10.49 -3.34
N GLY A 589 19.02 9.78 -3.61
CA GLY A 589 20.37 10.28 -3.89
C GLY A 589 20.57 11.06 -5.19
N ARG A 590 21.80 11.57 -5.35
CA ARG A 590 22.38 11.94 -6.64
C ARG A 590 22.65 10.67 -7.46
N ASP A 591 22.35 10.73 -8.76
CA ASP A 591 22.54 9.65 -9.74
C ASP A 591 22.00 8.27 -9.27
N PRO A 592 20.74 8.22 -8.77
CA PRO A 592 20.21 7.01 -8.17
C PRO A 592 20.02 5.95 -9.25
N ALA A 593 20.43 4.73 -8.95
CA ALA A 593 20.46 3.62 -9.91
C ALA A 593 21.30 3.86 -11.18
N GLY A 594 22.10 4.93 -11.22
CA GLY A 594 22.98 5.22 -12.35
C GLY A 594 24.27 4.40 -12.34
N ILE A 595 24.96 4.46 -13.47
CA ILE A 595 26.28 3.89 -13.72
C ILE A 595 27.09 4.91 -14.56
N ALA A 596 28.41 4.81 -14.50
CA ALA A 596 29.25 5.54 -15.43
C ALA A 596 29.15 4.93 -16.84
N ASP A 597 29.24 5.77 -17.85
CA ASP A 597 29.44 5.37 -19.24
C ASP A 597 30.87 4.81 -19.37
N ASN A 598 31.00 3.59 -19.90
CA ASN A 598 32.29 2.90 -19.97
C ASN A 598 33.25 3.50 -21.03
N LEU A 599 32.74 4.26 -22.00
CA LEU A 599 33.52 4.87 -23.07
C LEU A 599 34.05 6.25 -22.63
N THR A 600 33.20 7.05 -21.98
CA THR A 600 33.55 8.43 -21.59
C THR A 600 34.00 8.55 -20.14
N GLY A 601 33.55 7.66 -19.26
CA GLY A 601 33.77 7.72 -17.81
C GLY A 601 32.82 8.67 -17.06
N ASP A 602 31.97 9.42 -17.78
CA ASP A 602 30.97 10.31 -17.21
C ASP A 602 29.75 9.54 -16.70
N SER A 603 28.88 10.17 -15.89
CA SER A 603 27.59 9.56 -15.52
C SER A 603 26.74 9.33 -16.77
N LEU A 604 26.24 8.10 -16.95
CA LEU A 604 25.37 7.74 -18.07
C LEU A 604 24.04 8.53 -18.05
N TYR A 605 23.58 8.88 -16.85
CA TYR A 605 22.39 9.67 -16.62
C TYR A 605 22.75 11.01 -16.00
N GLU A 606 21.96 12.04 -16.29
CA GLU A 606 22.12 13.31 -15.60
C GLU A 606 21.83 13.11 -14.09
N PRO A 607 22.77 13.46 -13.20
CA PRO A 607 22.70 13.06 -11.79
C PRO A 607 21.49 13.53 -10.98
N SER A 608 20.79 14.58 -11.41
CA SER A 608 19.57 15.08 -10.74
C SER A 608 18.28 14.47 -11.29
N HIS A 609 18.31 13.82 -12.46
CA HIS A 609 17.10 13.33 -13.12
C HIS A 609 16.35 12.29 -12.31
N GLY A 610 17.01 11.39 -11.57
CA GLY A 610 16.32 10.39 -10.77
C GLY A 610 15.39 11.00 -9.70
N ALA A 611 15.88 12.02 -8.98
CA ALA A 611 15.07 12.73 -7.98
C ALA A 611 13.94 13.54 -8.62
N LYS A 612 14.23 14.25 -9.73
CA LYS A 612 13.23 15.02 -10.47
C LYS A 612 12.12 14.12 -11.01
N VAL A 613 12.48 13.00 -11.64
CA VAL A 613 11.53 12.03 -12.19
C VAL A 613 10.64 11.44 -11.09
N LEU A 614 11.20 11.02 -9.96
CA LEU A 614 10.38 10.53 -8.84
C LEU A 614 9.36 11.54 -8.33
N SER A 615 9.74 12.82 -8.27
CA SER A 615 8.86 13.89 -7.78
C SER A 615 7.64 14.15 -8.68
N MET A 616 7.74 13.77 -9.96
CA MET A 616 6.67 13.90 -10.96
C MET A 616 6.09 12.56 -11.43
N ALA A 617 6.60 11.44 -10.92
CA ALA A 617 6.24 10.12 -11.40
C ALA A 617 4.76 9.83 -11.08
N PRO A 618 3.95 9.45 -12.09
CA PRO A 618 2.56 9.12 -11.86
C PRO A 618 2.46 7.84 -11.03
N ALA A 619 1.33 7.69 -10.33
CA ALA A 619 0.98 6.46 -9.60
C ALA A 619 1.99 6.01 -8.51
N LEU A 620 2.67 6.96 -7.88
CA LEU A 620 3.33 6.82 -6.58
C LEU A 620 2.56 7.60 -5.48
N PRO A 621 1.23 7.38 -5.31
CA PRO A 621 0.46 8.18 -4.38
C PRO A 621 0.93 7.94 -2.94
N GLY A 622 1.18 9.01 -2.20
CA GLY A 622 1.48 8.94 -0.76
C GLY A 622 2.94 8.68 -0.41
N LEU A 623 3.85 8.49 -1.37
CA LEU A 623 5.27 8.39 -1.09
C LEU A 623 5.91 9.79 -1.04
N GLU A 624 6.37 10.21 0.13
CA GLU A 624 7.13 11.45 0.28
C GLU A 624 8.55 11.26 -0.24
N ILE A 625 8.91 11.96 -1.31
CA ILE A 625 10.28 11.92 -1.85
C ILE A 625 11.15 12.90 -1.07
N ILE A 626 12.16 12.37 -0.38
CA ILE A 626 13.10 13.16 0.41
C ILE A 626 14.40 13.31 -0.41
N PRO A 627 14.64 14.50 -0.99
CA PRO A 627 15.82 14.71 -1.82
C PRO A 627 17.09 14.65 -0.97
N PHE A 628 18.11 13.98 -1.50
CA PHE A 628 19.41 13.88 -0.86
C PHE A 628 20.12 15.23 -0.88
N GLN A 629 20.41 15.76 0.30
CA GLN A 629 21.37 16.85 0.45
C GLN A 629 22.77 16.29 0.29
N VAL A 630 23.55 16.87 -0.63
CA VAL A 630 24.90 16.41 -0.94
C VAL A 630 25.75 16.46 0.33
N ALA A 631 26.28 15.32 0.77
CA ALA A 631 27.17 15.23 1.92
C ALA A 631 28.61 15.01 1.44
N ALA A 632 29.55 15.79 1.97
CA ALA A 632 30.98 15.72 1.67
C ALA A 632 31.81 15.77 2.96
N TYR A 633 33.08 15.40 2.89
CA TYR A 633 33.97 15.43 4.05
C TYR A 633 34.40 16.88 4.31
N ASP A 634 34.01 17.44 5.44
CA ASP A 634 34.41 18.76 5.88
C ASP A 634 35.80 18.68 6.53
N LYS A 635 36.81 19.19 5.83
CA LYS A 635 38.21 19.13 6.26
C LYS A 635 38.47 19.94 7.54
N LYS A 636 37.69 20.99 7.80
CA LYS A 636 37.81 21.80 9.02
C LYS A 636 37.15 21.11 10.22
N ALA A 637 35.96 20.54 10.02
CA ALA A 637 35.24 19.84 11.08
C ALA A 637 35.77 18.41 11.33
N GLY A 638 36.47 17.82 10.37
CA GLY A 638 36.99 16.46 10.47
C GLY A 638 35.90 15.37 10.42
N CYS A 639 34.76 15.67 9.80
CA CYS A 639 33.61 14.77 9.72
C CYS A 639 32.80 14.98 8.44
N MET A 640 31.84 14.09 8.16
CA MET A 640 30.90 14.29 7.05
C MET A 640 29.87 15.36 7.41
N ALA A 641 29.66 16.31 6.50
CA ALA A 641 28.66 17.37 6.64
C ALA A 641 27.95 17.63 5.31
N PHE A 642 26.78 18.27 5.35
CA PHE A 642 26.12 18.73 4.13
C PHE A 642 26.95 19.82 3.46
N PHE A 643 27.13 19.70 2.15
CA PHE A 643 27.92 20.59 1.32
C PHE A 643 27.32 22.01 1.34
N ASP A 644 28.19 23.00 1.49
CA ASP A 644 27.83 24.41 1.48
C ASP A 644 28.71 25.14 0.46
N GLU A 645 28.06 25.63 -0.61
CA GLU A 645 28.71 26.33 -1.72
C GLU A 645 29.52 27.54 -1.26
N LYS A 646 29.12 28.22 -0.17
CA LYS A 646 29.82 29.41 0.33
C LYS A 646 31.18 29.11 0.95
N ARG A 647 31.44 27.84 1.28
CA ARG A 647 32.71 27.35 1.86
C ARG A 647 33.18 26.10 1.12
N SER A 648 32.97 26.07 -0.20
CA SER A 648 33.22 24.90 -1.05
C SER A 648 34.64 24.32 -0.90
N GLU A 649 35.63 25.18 -0.66
CA GLU A 649 37.03 24.83 -0.44
C GLU A 649 37.28 24.03 0.84
N ASP A 650 36.37 24.06 1.82
CA ASP A 650 36.45 23.28 3.06
C ASP A 650 36.02 21.82 2.85
N PHE A 651 35.32 21.52 1.77
CA PHE A 651 34.79 20.19 1.50
C PHE A 651 35.68 19.38 0.58
N GLN A 652 35.70 18.07 0.81
CA GLN A 652 36.35 17.08 -0.03
C GLN A 652 35.35 16.00 -0.43
N PHE A 653 35.16 15.84 -1.73
CA PHE A 653 34.41 14.72 -2.30
C PHE A 653 35.31 13.50 -2.41
N ILE A 654 34.91 12.42 -1.75
CA ILE A 654 35.66 11.17 -1.73
C ILE A 654 34.92 10.17 -2.63
N SER A 655 35.45 9.93 -3.83
CA SER A 655 34.81 9.06 -4.82
C SER A 655 34.98 7.58 -4.49
N GLY A 656 34.09 6.73 -5.01
CA GLY A 656 34.22 5.27 -4.89
C GLY A 656 35.55 4.75 -5.43
N THR A 657 36.05 5.29 -6.54
CA THR A 657 37.36 4.94 -7.10
C THR A 657 38.51 5.27 -6.16
N MET A 658 38.47 6.44 -5.51
CA MET A 658 39.46 6.82 -4.49
C MET A 658 39.40 5.86 -3.28
N ILE A 659 38.20 5.53 -2.82
CA ILE A 659 38.00 4.57 -1.72
C ILE A 659 38.55 3.18 -2.08
N ARG A 660 38.27 2.68 -3.28
CA ARG A 660 38.80 1.39 -3.76
C ARG A 660 40.32 1.39 -3.78
N LYS A 661 40.95 2.48 -4.24
CA LYS A 661 42.41 2.64 -4.23
C LYS A 661 42.98 2.60 -2.81
N LEU A 662 42.41 3.37 -1.89
CA LEU A 662 42.84 3.37 -0.48
C LEU A 662 42.71 1.99 0.16
N ALA A 663 41.59 1.30 -0.08
CA ALA A 663 41.34 -0.04 0.42
C ALA A 663 42.39 -1.05 -0.08
N LYS A 664 42.68 -1.06 -1.39
CA LYS A 664 43.73 -1.91 -2.00
C LYS A 664 45.13 -1.63 -1.45
N GLU A 665 45.45 -0.36 -1.22
CA GLU A 665 46.74 0.07 -0.66
C GLU A 665 46.84 -0.13 0.87
N GLY A 666 45.78 -0.59 1.54
CA GLY A 666 45.73 -0.72 3.00
C GLY A 666 45.77 0.61 3.76
N LYS A 667 45.42 1.71 3.10
CA LYS A 667 45.36 3.04 3.70
C LYS A 667 43.97 3.32 4.25
N ASN A 668 43.91 4.09 5.34
CA ASN A 668 42.64 4.53 5.91
C ASN A 668 42.10 5.78 5.18
N PRO A 669 40.77 5.92 5.02
CA PRO A 669 40.16 7.17 4.62
C PRO A 669 40.33 8.22 5.74
N PRO A 670 40.05 9.50 5.46
CA PRO A 670 40.01 10.53 6.49
C PRO A 670 39.17 10.12 7.69
N LYS A 671 39.67 10.37 8.91
CA LYS A 671 38.97 10.06 10.16
C LYS A 671 37.59 10.71 10.13
N GLY A 672 36.53 9.95 10.45
CA GLY A 672 35.15 10.45 10.40
C GLY A 672 34.43 10.22 9.06
N PHE A 673 35.08 9.61 8.05
CA PHE A 673 34.42 9.17 6.82
C PHE A 673 33.56 7.90 7.01
N MET A 674 34.07 6.90 7.72
CA MET A 674 33.43 5.60 7.99
C MET A 674 33.94 5.04 9.32
N PRO A 675 33.15 4.27 10.09
CA PRO A 675 33.66 3.57 11.27
C PRO A 675 34.86 2.68 10.93
N GLU A 676 35.84 2.57 11.84
CA GLU A 676 37.07 1.83 11.57
C GLU A 676 36.83 0.32 11.37
N ASN A 677 35.96 -0.32 12.14
CA ASN A 677 35.60 -1.73 11.96
C ASN A 677 34.84 -1.96 10.63
N ALA A 678 33.94 -1.05 10.25
CA ALA A 678 33.24 -1.09 8.98
C ALA A 678 34.21 -0.90 7.80
N TRP A 679 35.19 0.00 7.95
CA TRP A 679 36.27 0.19 6.98
C TRP A 679 37.15 -1.07 6.85
N LYS A 680 37.53 -1.70 7.97
CA LYS A 680 38.36 -2.92 7.96
C LYS A 680 37.71 -4.05 7.14
N ILE A 681 36.39 -4.19 7.18
CA ILE A 681 35.65 -5.18 6.36
C ILE A 681 35.84 -4.88 4.87
N ILE A 682 35.70 -3.62 4.45
CA ILE A 682 35.87 -3.21 3.06
C ILE A 682 37.33 -3.30 2.61
N ALA A 683 38.26 -2.83 3.43
CA ALA A 683 39.70 -2.92 3.16
C ALA A 683 40.14 -4.38 3.00
N SER A 684 39.74 -5.26 3.92
CA SER A 684 40.05 -6.69 3.85
C SER A 684 39.49 -7.34 2.58
N TYR A 685 38.26 -7.00 2.17
CA TYR A 685 37.73 -7.48 0.89
C TYR A 685 38.60 -7.06 -0.30
N TYR A 686 38.93 -5.76 -0.43
CA TYR A 686 39.72 -5.27 -1.56
C TYR A 686 41.18 -5.72 -1.56
N GLN A 687 41.75 -6.05 -0.40
CA GLN A 687 43.11 -6.60 -0.28
C GLN A 687 43.19 -8.08 -0.67
N ASN A 688 42.06 -8.79 -0.66
CA ASN A 688 41.97 -10.20 -1.02
C ASN A 688 41.43 -10.43 -2.45
N LEU A 689 41.16 -9.36 -3.20
CA LEU A 689 40.89 -9.38 -4.65
C LEU A 689 42.21 -9.41 -5.42
#